data_AF-A0A9N9WX06-F1
#
_entry.id   AF-A0A9N9WX06-F1
#
_cell.length_a   1.000
_cell.length_b   1.000
_cell.length_c   1.000
_cell.angle_alpha   90.00
_cell.angle_beta   90.00
_cell.angle_gamma   90.00
#
_symmetry.space_group_name_H-M   'P 1'
#
loop_
_entity.id
_entity.type
_entity.pdbx_description
1 polymer ?
#
loop_
_entity_poly.entity_id
_entity_poly.type
_entity_poly.pdbx_seq_one_letter_code
_entity_poly.pdbx_strand_id
1 'polypeptide(L)'
;MELKHFAIVPLLCLCGLSGPAMCIENLLVDQLRLDFLRLEDELWDLVLDRNHRTGLDDPGLEIISKFHTFDNTKMNQMPQGLLHGLRVARQADTFLLLYSDLKTIDDMYHKFRKYLSKNMMPTNKEDYNEYRREISTTDMIDDILYDVNNVNKTTRQIVGHVFTDQPDLLWKILDILSSDDFNCKYPNQPMQQVFYNLYTTVALADLKGYVMAQFAYLALRVQEKGNHTEVALRARNEYKLRVNNTISTMRGAIEITSGKIWRCDPKHHVKGVTYDEVTRLLQGHIQNEVDLNEDGTCTGTCADYYSTKSYGCYDGESEYCKKMKPCYGKILDCRFVESNLKACIAPVWDSRRYEYIEFKSGLMMGEKSRCNNKNVFSWNRWFVHCSNCICLCDEQGSQSDRYFSLRPVMADVQYNRVVTGLRFIKHNRIFHLQIQEGELLPYGYIDNSTVRWVPVDDFRITTPGVKKGQDYHTMDHEERTMFMDNLAVEKQNHVITGVKFDLKGGNLQLKINVREFDFKSGQLSYNFHHLSGVGYGQKIDISYPDIPIKAPHSTPEWDYPTFVRFTHTDFNKDLAQTTVPFIDIQDVAPEVALPLRALGIYYKGKKGYGGFVAPTITTYDFGQHLEVDFPEANQRIDQEELFKVLPN
;
A
#
# COMPACT_ATOMS: atom_id res chain seq x y z
N MET A 1 23.57 1.00 19.81
CA MET A 1 22.29 1.62 20.23
C MET A 1 21.74 0.74 21.34
N GLU A 2 21.64 1.26 22.57
CA GLU A 2 21.33 0.48 23.78
C GLU A 2 19.94 -0.16 23.69
N LEU A 3 19.88 -1.50 23.75
CA LEU A 3 18.65 -2.27 23.88
C LEU A 3 18.08 -2.08 25.30
N LYS A 4 17.10 -1.20 25.42
CA LYS A 4 16.24 -1.15 26.60
C LYS A 4 15.36 -2.39 26.62
N HIS A 5 15.42 -3.13 27.73
CA HIS A 5 14.60 -4.29 28.04
C HIS A 5 13.11 -3.92 27.97
N PHE A 6 12.37 -4.50 27.03
CA PHE A 6 10.91 -4.50 27.05
C PHE A 6 10.44 -5.65 27.94
N ALA A 7 9.78 -5.31 29.04
CA ALA A 7 9.09 -6.26 29.87
C ALA A 7 7.87 -6.81 29.10
N ILE A 8 7.85 -8.13 28.90
CA ILE A 8 6.69 -8.87 28.41
C ILE A 8 5.66 -8.86 29.54
N VAL A 9 4.59 -8.07 29.39
CA VAL A 9 3.41 -8.15 30.26
C VAL A 9 2.49 -9.22 29.67
N PRO A 10 2.19 -10.31 30.38
CA PRO A 10 1.20 -11.28 29.92
C PRO A 10 -0.18 -10.65 30.05
N LEU A 11 -0.88 -10.47 28.92
CA LEU A 11 -2.28 -10.09 28.90
C LEU A 11 -3.10 -11.29 29.38
N LEU A 12 -3.35 -11.36 30.68
CA LEU A 12 -4.34 -12.28 31.26
C LEU A 12 -5.73 -11.82 30.83
N CYS A 13 -6.36 -12.60 29.96
CA CYS A 13 -7.77 -12.45 29.61
C CYS A 13 -8.64 -12.79 30.83
N LEU A 14 -8.98 -11.78 31.64
CA LEU A 14 -10.05 -11.86 32.62
C LEU A 14 -11.38 -11.69 31.87
N CYS A 15 -11.96 -12.81 31.41
CA CYS A 15 -13.33 -12.86 30.93
C CYS A 15 -14.29 -12.67 32.10
N GLY A 16 -14.67 -11.42 32.36
CA GLY A 16 -15.68 -11.07 33.35
C GLY A 16 -16.39 -9.76 32.98
N LEU A 17 -17.64 -9.90 32.53
CA LEU A 17 -18.70 -8.89 32.44
C LEU A 17 -18.78 -8.00 31.17
N SER A 18 -19.85 -8.29 30.41
CA SER A 18 -20.62 -7.43 29.50
C SER A 18 -19.93 -6.79 28.28
N GLY A 19 -19.91 -7.56 27.20
CA GLY A 19 -19.78 -7.15 25.79
C GLY A 19 -19.71 -8.43 24.95
N PRO A 20 -20.19 -8.47 23.69
CA PRO A 20 -19.88 -9.61 22.84
C PRO A 20 -18.35 -9.63 22.70
N ALA A 21 -17.71 -10.65 23.27
CA ALA A 21 -16.30 -10.91 23.01
C ALA A 21 -16.17 -11.05 21.49
N MET A 22 -15.48 -10.10 20.86
CA MET A 22 -15.22 -10.15 19.43
C MET A 22 -14.33 -11.37 19.20
N CYS A 23 -14.93 -12.48 18.77
CA CYS A 23 -14.16 -13.66 18.40
C CYS A 23 -13.21 -13.25 17.27
N ILE A 24 -11.91 -13.38 17.49
CA ILE A 24 -10.91 -13.13 16.44
C ILE A 24 -11.22 -14.10 15.29
N GLU A 25 -11.39 -13.55 14.09
CA GLU A 25 -11.64 -14.37 12.91
C GLU A 25 -10.32 -14.90 12.36
N ASN A 26 -10.24 -16.21 12.11
CA ASN A 26 -9.02 -16.86 11.65
C ASN A 26 -8.77 -16.59 10.16
N LEU A 27 -7.49 -16.59 9.76
CA LEU A 27 -7.10 -16.63 8.35
C LEU A 27 -7.68 -17.85 7.62
N LEU A 28 -7.81 -17.79 6.28
CA LEU A 28 -8.32 -18.91 5.48
C LEU A 28 -7.56 -20.21 5.75
N VAL A 29 -6.22 -20.17 5.71
CA VAL A 29 -5.40 -21.36 5.96
C VAL A 29 -5.66 -21.95 7.35
N ASP A 30 -5.86 -21.10 8.35
CA ASP A 30 -6.13 -21.51 9.72
C ASP A 30 -7.55 -22.07 9.91
N GLN A 31 -8.53 -21.50 9.21
CA GLN A 31 -9.86 -22.08 9.14
C GLN A 31 -9.84 -23.46 8.47
N LEU A 32 -9.07 -23.63 7.39
CA LEU A 32 -8.91 -24.93 6.72
C LEU A 32 -8.28 -25.98 7.63
N ARG A 33 -7.33 -25.59 8.49
CA ARG A 33 -6.74 -26.47 9.51
C ARG A 33 -7.80 -26.95 10.50
N LEU A 34 -8.61 -26.04 11.04
CA LEU A 34 -9.68 -26.38 11.99
C LEU A 34 -10.78 -27.24 11.36
N ASP A 35 -11.12 -26.97 10.10
CA ASP A 35 -12.04 -27.80 9.33
C ASP A 35 -11.48 -29.23 9.17
N PHE A 36 -10.19 -29.36 8.87
CA PHE A 36 -9.56 -30.68 8.75
C PHE A 36 -9.48 -31.44 10.07
N LEU A 37 -9.15 -30.78 11.19
CA LEU A 37 -9.08 -31.45 12.50
C LEU A 37 -10.44 -32.04 12.92
N ARG A 38 -11.55 -31.35 12.58
CA ARG A 38 -12.90 -31.87 12.80
C ARG A 38 -13.19 -33.09 11.91
N LEU A 39 -12.86 -33.00 10.63
CA LEU A 39 -12.99 -34.11 9.69
C LEU A 39 -12.14 -35.32 10.14
N GLU A 40 -10.94 -35.08 10.63
CA GLU A 40 -10.05 -36.10 11.16
C GLU A 40 -10.71 -36.86 12.31
N ASP A 41 -11.31 -36.17 13.29
CA ASP A 41 -12.00 -36.81 14.41
C ASP A 41 -13.19 -37.64 13.93
N GLU A 42 -14.02 -37.10 13.03
CA GLU A 42 -15.13 -37.85 12.41
C GLU A 42 -14.65 -39.15 11.72
N LEU A 43 -13.53 -39.09 11.00
CA LEU A 43 -12.98 -40.25 10.29
C LEU A 43 -12.39 -41.30 11.24
N TRP A 44 -11.74 -40.88 12.32
CA TRP A 44 -11.24 -41.81 13.32
C TRP A 44 -12.37 -42.49 14.09
N ASP A 45 -13.44 -41.75 14.43
CA ASP A 45 -14.63 -42.33 15.05
C ASP A 45 -15.28 -43.38 14.12
N LEU A 46 -15.37 -43.08 12.82
CA LEU A 46 -15.89 -44.00 11.80
C LEU A 46 -15.03 -45.27 11.66
N VAL A 47 -13.70 -45.13 11.65
CA VAL A 47 -12.81 -46.28 11.54
C VAL A 47 -12.83 -47.15 12.80
N LEU A 48 -13.02 -46.56 13.99
CA LEU A 48 -13.00 -47.26 15.27
C LEU A 48 -14.35 -47.87 15.68
N ASP A 49 -15.49 -47.37 15.18
CA ASP A 49 -16.82 -47.91 15.50
C ASP A 49 -17.14 -49.20 14.71
N ARG A 50 -17.19 -50.34 15.43
CA ARG A 50 -17.55 -51.65 14.86
C ARG A 50 -18.99 -51.73 14.36
N ASN A 51 -19.93 -50.99 14.96
CA ASN A 51 -21.35 -51.06 14.59
C ASN A 51 -21.63 -50.32 13.28
N HIS A 52 -20.77 -49.37 12.89
CA HIS A 52 -20.84 -48.71 11.59
C HIS A 52 -20.21 -49.54 10.46
N ARG A 53 -19.21 -50.38 10.76
CA ARG A 53 -18.59 -51.27 9.76
C ARG A 53 -19.53 -52.35 9.20
N THR A 54 -20.61 -52.70 9.91
CA THR A 54 -21.55 -53.76 9.47
C THR A 54 -22.63 -53.27 8.49
N GLY A 55 -22.75 -51.96 8.27
CA GLY A 55 -23.73 -51.33 7.37
C GLY A 55 -23.13 -50.51 6.21
N LEU A 56 -21.80 -50.44 6.09
CA LEU A 56 -21.07 -49.71 5.06
C LEU A 56 -20.43 -50.68 4.06
N ASP A 57 -20.61 -50.44 2.75
CA ASP A 57 -20.12 -51.33 1.68
C ASP A 57 -18.58 -51.37 1.58
N ASP A 58 -17.85 -50.31 2.00
CA ASP A 58 -16.37 -50.27 2.13
C ASP A 58 -15.89 -49.02 2.92
N PRO A 59 -15.37 -49.16 4.17
CA PRO A 59 -14.82 -48.05 4.96
C PRO A 59 -13.66 -47.30 4.27
N GLY A 60 -12.89 -47.98 3.42
CA GLY A 60 -11.80 -47.37 2.66
C GLY A 60 -12.30 -46.38 1.61
N LEU A 61 -13.36 -46.75 0.88
CA LEU A 61 -14.00 -45.85 -0.11
C LEU A 61 -14.59 -44.61 0.54
N GLU A 62 -15.18 -44.74 1.74
CA GLU A 62 -15.73 -43.59 2.45
C GLU A 62 -14.64 -42.60 2.88
N ILE A 63 -13.50 -43.09 3.41
CA ILE A 63 -12.35 -42.23 3.74
C ILE A 63 -11.89 -41.48 2.48
N ILE A 64 -11.66 -42.17 1.37
CA ILE A 64 -11.23 -41.53 0.11
C ILE A 64 -12.25 -40.47 -0.32
N SER A 65 -13.55 -40.75 -0.21
CA SER A 65 -14.63 -39.83 -0.57
C SER A 65 -14.62 -38.55 0.28
N LYS A 66 -14.42 -38.69 1.60
CA LYS A 66 -14.35 -37.57 2.54
C LYS A 66 -13.11 -36.71 2.30
N PHE A 67 -11.94 -37.30 2.07
CA PHE A 67 -10.73 -36.56 1.69
C PHE A 67 -10.89 -35.86 0.33
N HIS A 68 -11.48 -36.52 -0.67
CA HIS A 68 -11.76 -35.92 -1.98
C HIS A 68 -12.73 -34.73 -1.87
N THR A 69 -13.75 -34.85 -1.03
CA THR A 69 -14.71 -33.76 -0.76
C THR A 69 -14.03 -32.59 -0.07
N PHE A 70 -13.21 -32.85 0.96
CA PHE A 70 -12.44 -31.81 1.64
C PHE A 70 -11.49 -31.08 0.69
N ASP A 71 -10.74 -31.80 -0.15
CA ASP A 71 -9.84 -31.19 -1.12
C ASP A 71 -10.59 -30.28 -2.11
N ASN A 72 -11.67 -30.78 -2.70
CA ASN A 72 -12.41 -30.06 -3.74
C ASN A 72 -13.19 -28.86 -3.22
N THR A 73 -13.75 -28.95 -2.02
CA THR A 73 -14.65 -27.91 -1.47
C THR A 73 -13.92 -26.92 -0.56
N LYS A 74 -12.81 -27.32 0.07
CA LYS A 74 -12.07 -26.51 1.06
C LYS A 74 -10.70 -26.11 0.53
N MET A 75 -9.82 -27.07 0.23
CA MET A 75 -8.42 -26.76 -0.11
C MET A 75 -8.24 -25.99 -1.42
N ASN A 76 -9.15 -26.15 -2.38
CA ASN A 76 -9.14 -25.40 -3.65
C ASN A 76 -9.40 -23.90 -3.51
N GLN A 77 -9.82 -23.41 -2.34
CA GLN A 77 -10.01 -21.97 -2.08
C GLN A 77 -8.68 -21.21 -1.96
N MET A 78 -7.58 -21.91 -1.64
CA MET A 78 -6.26 -21.27 -1.50
C MET A 78 -5.65 -20.91 -2.86
N PRO A 79 -4.92 -19.79 -2.97
CA PRO A 79 -4.14 -19.48 -4.16
C PRO A 79 -3.17 -20.63 -4.51
N GLN A 80 -3.22 -21.11 -5.75
CA GLN A 80 -2.46 -22.30 -6.17
C GLN A 80 -0.99 -22.01 -6.54
N GLY A 81 -0.59 -20.72 -6.60
CA GLY A 81 0.77 -20.35 -6.98
C GLY A 81 1.77 -20.51 -5.84
N LEU A 82 2.62 -21.54 -5.89
CA LEU A 82 3.65 -21.82 -4.87
C LEU A 82 4.59 -20.63 -4.58
N LEU A 83 4.80 -19.75 -5.56
CA LEU A 83 5.68 -18.57 -5.47
C LEU A 83 4.93 -17.24 -5.31
N HIS A 84 3.62 -17.27 -5.15
CA HIS A 84 2.79 -16.07 -5.07
C HIS A 84 3.21 -15.20 -3.87
N GLY A 85 3.56 -13.94 -4.13
CA GLY A 85 3.90 -13.00 -3.07
C GLY A 85 5.26 -13.20 -2.39
N LEU A 86 6.13 -14.08 -2.90
CA LEU A 86 7.44 -14.42 -2.31
C LEU A 86 8.63 -13.73 -2.98
N ARG A 87 8.42 -12.64 -3.71
CA ARG A 87 9.48 -11.98 -4.51
C ARG A 87 10.70 -11.57 -3.67
N VAL A 88 10.49 -11.05 -2.46
CA VAL A 88 11.58 -10.65 -1.54
C VAL A 88 12.23 -11.86 -0.89
N ALA A 89 11.44 -12.83 -0.40
CA ALA A 89 11.96 -14.05 0.20
C ALA A 89 12.91 -14.81 -0.75
N ARG A 90 12.60 -14.82 -2.06
CA ARG A 90 13.42 -15.42 -3.12
C ARG A 90 14.81 -14.81 -3.30
N GLN A 91 15.08 -13.64 -2.71
CA GLN A 91 16.38 -12.98 -2.79
C GLN A 91 17.37 -13.53 -1.76
N ALA A 92 16.87 -14.19 -0.71
CA ALA A 92 17.70 -14.94 0.19
C ALA A 92 18.13 -16.25 -0.48
N ASP A 93 19.43 -16.51 -0.50
CA ASP A 93 20.04 -17.75 -1.01
C ASP A 93 19.50 -19.01 -0.33
N THR A 94 19.15 -18.95 0.97
CA THR A 94 18.53 -20.08 1.68
C THR A 94 17.10 -20.41 1.23
N PHE A 95 16.46 -19.51 0.47
CA PHE A 95 15.13 -19.77 -0.08
C PHE A 95 15.10 -20.99 -0.99
N LEU A 96 16.22 -21.34 -1.65
CA LEU A 96 16.28 -22.50 -2.54
C LEU A 96 16.00 -23.82 -1.80
N LEU A 97 16.45 -23.94 -0.55
CA LEU A 97 16.19 -25.12 0.29
C LEU A 97 14.69 -25.21 0.62
N LEU A 98 14.13 -24.10 1.11
CA LEU A 98 12.69 -24.00 1.35
C LEU A 98 11.88 -24.33 0.08
N TYR A 99 12.25 -23.78 -1.08
CA TYR A 99 11.55 -23.99 -2.33
C TYR A 99 11.57 -25.46 -2.77
N SER A 100 12.70 -26.15 -2.62
CA SER A 100 12.84 -27.58 -2.92
C SER A 100 11.84 -28.41 -2.12
N ASP A 101 11.74 -28.17 -0.82
CA ASP A 101 10.86 -28.93 0.06
C ASP A 101 9.39 -28.54 -0.10
N LEU A 102 9.10 -27.25 -0.30
CA LEU A 102 7.77 -26.77 -0.69
C LEU A 102 7.27 -27.46 -1.96
N LYS A 103 8.14 -27.56 -2.98
CA LYS A 103 7.83 -28.24 -4.24
C LYS A 103 7.62 -29.74 -4.02
N THR A 104 8.42 -30.38 -3.17
CA THR A 104 8.25 -31.80 -2.84
C THR A 104 6.88 -32.08 -2.22
N ILE A 105 6.44 -31.26 -1.26
CA ILE A 105 5.10 -31.38 -0.67
C ILE A 105 4.01 -31.10 -1.71
N ASP A 106 4.19 -30.09 -2.56
CA ASP A 106 3.19 -29.72 -3.57
C ASP A 106 3.03 -30.81 -4.64
N ASP A 107 4.13 -31.37 -5.15
CA ASP A 107 4.15 -32.47 -6.11
C ASP A 107 3.53 -33.74 -5.51
N MET A 108 3.87 -34.06 -4.24
CA MET A 108 3.26 -35.18 -3.52
C MET A 108 1.76 -34.97 -3.32
N TYR A 109 1.34 -33.76 -2.96
CA TYR A 109 -0.08 -33.43 -2.80
C TYR A 109 -0.83 -33.50 -4.13
N HIS A 110 -0.22 -33.11 -5.25
CA HIS A 110 -0.79 -33.32 -6.58
C HIS A 110 -0.92 -34.81 -6.93
N LYS A 111 0.05 -35.64 -6.55
CA LYS A 111 -0.07 -37.11 -6.69
C LYS A 111 -1.22 -37.64 -5.85
N PHE A 112 -1.35 -37.18 -4.60
CA PHE A 112 -2.45 -37.52 -3.69
C PHE A 112 -3.82 -37.13 -4.26
N ARG A 113 -3.99 -35.91 -4.79
CA ARG A 113 -5.22 -35.48 -5.47
C ARG A 113 -5.60 -36.35 -6.66
N LYS A 114 -4.61 -36.73 -7.49
CA LYS A 114 -4.83 -37.65 -8.62
C LYS A 114 -5.28 -39.03 -8.14
N TYR A 115 -4.73 -39.51 -7.02
CA TYR A 115 -5.18 -40.75 -6.40
C TYR A 115 -6.63 -40.64 -5.90
N LEU A 116 -6.99 -39.58 -5.17
CA LEU A 116 -8.35 -39.37 -4.67
C LEU A 116 -9.38 -39.32 -5.80
N SER A 117 -9.13 -38.51 -6.83
CA SER A 117 -10.04 -38.33 -7.97
C SER A 117 -10.25 -39.59 -8.79
N LYS A 118 -9.20 -40.39 -9.03
CA LYS A 118 -9.30 -41.64 -9.79
C LYS A 118 -10.10 -42.71 -9.05
N ASN A 119 -9.96 -42.82 -7.73
CA ASN A 119 -10.72 -43.77 -6.90
C ASN A 119 -12.19 -43.36 -6.70
N MET A 120 -12.60 -42.19 -7.19
CA MET A 120 -13.99 -41.70 -7.19
C MET A 120 -14.70 -41.88 -8.55
N MET A 121 -14.00 -42.35 -9.60
CA MET A 121 -14.60 -42.58 -10.93
C MET A 121 -15.38 -43.90 -10.97
N PRO A 122 -16.61 -43.95 -11.52
CA PRO A 122 -17.34 -45.21 -11.68
C PRO A 122 -16.60 -46.10 -12.68
N THR A 123 -16.25 -47.31 -12.24
CA THR A 123 -15.62 -48.33 -13.10
C THR A 123 -16.66 -48.88 -14.08
N ASN A 124 -16.70 -48.35 -15.31
CA ASN A 124 -17.30 -49.08 -16.43
C ASN A 124 -16.43 -50.32 -16.69
N LYS A 125 -17.02 -51.50 -16.52
CA LYS A 125 -16.36 -52.82 -16.52
C LYS A 125 -15.65 -53.21 -17.83
N GLU A 126 -15.71 -52.41 -18.88
CA GLU A 126 -15.23 -52.81 -20.22
C GLU A 126 -13.79 -52.39 -20.55
N ASP A 127 -13.15 -51.52 -19.76
CA ASP A 127 -11.82 -50.97 -20.08
C ASP A 127 -10.70 -51.42 -19.13
N TYR A 128 -10.77 -52.69 -18.72
CA TYR A 128 -9.92 -53.28 -17.67
C TYR A 128 -8.42 -53.38 -18.02
N ASN A 129 -8.03 -53.21 -19.30
CA ASN A 129 -6.66 -53.45 -19.78
C ASN A 129 -5.83 -52.18 -20.03
N GLU A 130 -6.43 -50.99 -20.11
CA GLU A 130 -5.69 -49.71 -20.20
C GLU A 130 -5.40 -49.08 -18.82
N TYR A 131 -5.97 -49.66 -17.76
CA TYR A 131 -5.94 -49.16 -16.38
C TYR A 131 -4.60 -49.39 -15.62
N ARG A 132 -3.57 -49.92 -16.29
CA ARG A 132 -2.37 -50.53 -15.67
C ARG A 132 -1.24 -49.58 -15.24
N ARG A 133 -1.59 -48.40 -14.71
CA ARG A 133 -0.69 -47.61 -13.83
C ARG A 133 -1.50 -47.08 -12.64
N GLU A 134 -2.16 -48.00 -11.94
CA GLU A 134 -2.78 -47.75 -10.64
C GLU A 134 -1.68 -47.32 -9.65
N ILE A 135 -1.89 -46.20 -8.96
CA ILE A 135 -1.17 -45.95 -7.71
C ILE A 135 -2.00 -46.71 -6.67
N SER A 136 -1.49 -47.83 -6.17
CA SER A 136 -2.20 -48.57 -5.13
C SER A 136 -2.23 -47.76 -3.84
N THR A 137 -3.19 -48.05 -2.96
CA THR A 137 -3.22 -47.43 -1.63
C THR A 137 -1.91 -47.69 -0.86
N THR A 138 -1.30 -48.86 -1.06
CA THR A 138 0.00 -49.20 -0.45
C THR A 138 1.13 -48.35 -1.02
N ASP A 139 1.20 -48.15 -2.34
CA ASP A 139 2.21 -47.27 -2.95
C ASP A 139 2.07 -45.83 -2.42
N MET A 140 0.83 -45.33 -2.33
CA MET A 140 0.57 -43.99 -1.77
C MET A 140 0.98 -43.88 -0.30
N ILE A 141 0.72 -44.91 0.52
CA ILE A 141 1.18 -44.95 1.92
C ILE A 141 2.71 -44.92 1.99
N ASP A 142 3.38 -45.73 1.16
CA ASP A 142 4.84 -45.84 1.15
C ASP A 142 5.49 -44.52 0.73
N ASP A 143 4.97 -43.87 -0.30
CA ASP A 143 5.41 -42.54 -0.74
C ASP A 143 5.22 -41.47 0.35
N ILE A 144 4.11 -41.52 1.10
CA ILE A 144 3.79 -40.52 2.13
C ILE A 144 4.64 -40.71 3.40
N LEU A 145 4.80 -41.95 3.87
CA LEU A 145 5.36 -42.25 5.19
C LEU A 145 6.81 -42.75 5.17
N TYR A 146 7.22 -43.48 4.13
CA TYR A 146 8.46 -44.25 4.14
C TYR A 146 9.49 -43.82 3.09
N ASP A 147 9.11 -42.99 2.12
CA ASP A 147 10.07 -42.41 1.18
C ASP A 147 11.18 -41.62 1.89
N VAL A 148 12.34 -41.51 1.23
CA VAL A 148 13.51 -40.76 1.72
C VAL A 148 13.15 -39.29 2.02
N ASN A 149 12.22 -38.74 1.24
CA ASN A 149 11.63 -37.41 1.39
C ASN A 149 10.15 -37.52 1.80
N ASN A 150 9.84 -38.42 2.75
CA ASN A 150 8.49 -38.55 3.29
C ASN A 150 7.95 -37.22 3.85
N VAL A 151 6.62 -37.13 3.83
CA VAL A 151 5.87 -35.90 4.09
C VAL A 151 6.16 -35.31 5.48
N ASN A 152 6.26 -36.15 6.51
CA ASN A 152 6.51 -35.69 7.88
C ASN A 152 7.91 -35.09 8.04
N LYS A 153 8.91 -35.69 7.41
CA LYS A 153 10.28 -35.16 7.40
C LYS A 153 10.33 -33.83 6.65
N THR A 154 9.79 -33.78 5.44
CA THR A 154 9.84 -32.58 4.58
C THR A 154 9.08 -31.40 5.20
N THR A 155 7.91 -31.62 5.82
CA THR A 155 7.19 -30.54 6.54
C THR A 155 7.98 -29.98 7.72
N ARG A 156 8.70 -30.82 8.48
CA ARG A 156 9.60 -30.35 9.53
C ARG A 156 10.79 -29.56 8.95
N GLN A 157 11.35 -30.00 7.83
CA GLN A 157 12.44 -29.28 7.15
C GLN A 157 11.98 -27.92 6.62
N ILE A 158 10.78 -27.80 6.05
CA ILE A 158 10.18 -26.51 5.65
C ILE A 158 10.21 -25.52 6.81
N VAL A 159 9.68 -25.91 7.97
CA VAL A 159 9.67 -25.06 9.17
C VAL A 159 11.10 -24.81 9.66
N GLY A 160 11.97 -25.82 9.60
CA GLY A 160 13.37 -25.70 9.98
C GLY A 160 14.14 -24.67 9.15
N HIS A 161 14.01 -24.71 7.82
CA HIS A 161 14.60 -23.75 6.89
C HIS A 161 14.14 -22.32 7.15
N VAL A 162 12.89 -22.13 7.61
CA VAL A 162 12.38 -20.80 7.92
C VAL A 162 12.91 -20.27 9.26
N PHE A 163 13.00 -21.11 10.29
CA PHE A 163 13.16 -20.61 11.68
C PHE A 163 14.37 -21.12 12.46
N THR A 164 14.98 -22.26 12.10
CA THR A 164 15.99 -22.91 12.97
C THR A 164 17.32 -23.20 12.28
N ASP A 165 17.29 -23.55 11.00
CA ASP A 165 18.48 -23.98 10.27
C ASP A 165 19.41 -22.80 10.06
N GLN A 166 20.66 -22.87 10.50
CA GLN A 166 21.58 -21.74 10.35
C GLN A 166 22.24 -21.74 8.96
N PRO A 167 22.18 -20.62 8.21
CA PRO A 167 21.45 -19.38 8.50
C PRO A 167 19.95 -19.45 8.11
N ASP A 168 19.03 -19.08 9.01
CA ASP A 168 17.60 -19.27 8.74
C ASP A 168 17.03 -18.16 7.84
N LEU A 169 16.00 -18.52 7.08
CA LEU A 169 15.42 -17.62 6.08
C LEU A 169 14.79 -16.37 6.71
N LEU A 170 14.18 -16.50 7.90
CA LEU A 170 13.51 -15.37 8.56
C LEU A 170 14.50 -14.23 8.83
N TRP A 171 15.67 -14.53 9.41
CA TRP A 171 16.70 -13.52 9.64
C TRP A 171 17.24 -12.90 8.35
N LYS A 172 17.44 -13.70 7.29
CA LYS A 172 17.86 -13.15 5.98
C LYS A 172 16.84 -12.19 5.39
N ILE A 173 15.54 -12.51 5.52
CA ILE A 173 14.49 -11.60 5.09
C ILE A 173 14.54 -10.32 5.91
N LEU A 174 14.64 -10.41 7.24
CA LEU A 174 14.74 -9.24 8.11
C LEU A 174 15.94 -8.35 7.76
N ASP A 175 17.09 -8.94 7.44
CA ASP A 175 18.28 -8.21 6.97
C ASP A 175 18.01 -7.45 5.66
N ILE A 176 17.37 -8.10 4.67
CA ILE A 176 16.97 -7.46 3.41
C ILE A 176 16.00 -6.30 3.65
N LEU A 177 15.02 -6.48 4.55
CA LEU A 177 14.01 -5.45 4.87
C LEU A 177 14.61 -4.27 5.66
N SER A 178 15.67 -4.51 6.42
CA SER A 178 16.37 -3.50 7.23
C SER A 178 17.32 -2.63 6.40
N SER A 179 17.50 -2.92 5.10
CA SER A 179 18.27 -2.10 4.19
C SER A 179 17.59 -0.74 3.96
N ASP A 180 18.37 0.35 4.07
CA ASP A 180 17.89 1.72 3.83
C ASP A 180 17.22 1.90 2.45
N ASP A 181 17.66 1.13 1.45
CA ASP A 181 17.15 1.19 0.07
C ASP A 181 15.99 0.22 -0.22
N PHE A 182 15.49 -0.52 0.78
CA PHE A 182 14.44 -1.54 0.55
C PHE A 182 13.22 -0.96 -0.16
N ASN A 183 12.67 0.15 0.34
CA ASN A 183 11.48 0.79 -0.24
C ASN A 183 11.73 1.29 -1.67
N CYS A 184 12.98 1.62 -2.03
CA CYS A 184 13.32 2.06 -3.38
C CYS A 184 13.53 0.89 -4.34
N LYS A 185 14.08 -0.23 -3.85
CA LYS A 185 14.27 -1.46 -4.62
C LYS A 185 12.96 -2.23 -4.83
N TYR A 186 12.06 -2.17 -3.85
CA TYR A 186 10.76 -2.85 -3.83
C TYR A 186 9.60 -1.89 -3.53
N PRO A 187 9.36 -0.87 -4.38
CA PRO A 187 8.45 0.25 -4.06
C PRO A 187 6.96 -0.11 -4.04
N ASN A 188 6.61 -1.34 -4.43
CA ASN A 188 5.24 -1.87 -4.40
C ASN A 188 5.12 -3.04 -3.40
N GLN A 189 6.10 -3.26 -2.52
CA GLN A 189 6.10 -4.36 -1.55
C GLN A 189 6.00 -3.81 -0.12
N PRO A 190 4.84 -3.92 0.54
CA PRO A 190 4.76 -3.72 1.99
C PRO A 190 5.60 -4.77 2.71
N MET A 191 6.35 -4.35 3.74
CA MET A 191 7.22 -5.25 4.51
C MET A 191 6.41 -6.31 5.26
N GLN A 192 5.29 -5.91 5.89
CA GLN A 192 4.37 -6.84 6.58
C GLN A 192 3.86 -7.95 5.66
N GLN A 193 3.58 -7.60 4.40
CA GLN A 193 3.04 -8.56 3.43
C GLN A 193 4.04 -9.66 3.08
N VAL A 194 5.36 -9.40 3.17
CA VAL A 194 6.39 -10.42 2.93
C VAL A 194 6.25 -11.58 3.92
N PHE A 195 6.10 -11.27 5.21
CA PHE A 195 5.94 -12.28 6.26
C PHE A 195 4.57 -12.96 6.21
N TYR A 196 3.51 -12.20 5.94
CA TYR A 196 2.17 -12.78 5.76
C TYR A 196 2.13 -13.81 4.60
N ASN A 197 2.72 -13.49 3.46
CA ASN A 197 2.77 -14.40 2.31
C ASN A 197 3.64 -15.63 2.60
N LEU A 198 4.78 -15.43 3.29
CA LEU A 198 5.64 -16.53 3.72
C LEU A 198 4.93 -17.46 4.71
N TYR A 199 4.27 -16.90 5.73
CA TYR A 199 3.44 -17.65 6.66
C TYR A 199 2.39 -18.47 5.92
N THR A 200 1.60 -17.84 5.05
CA THR A 200 0.51 -18.51 4.31
C THR A 200 1.03 -19.68 3.46
N THR A 201 2.20 -19.51 2.83
CA THR A 201 2.84 -20.55 2.02
C THR A 201 3.30 -21.73 2.88
N VAL A 202 4.06 -21.45 3.96
CA VAL A 202 4.54 -22.48 4.89
C VAL A 202 3.35 -23.18 5.54
N ALA A 203 2.35 -22.43 5.95
CA ALA A 203 1.17 -22.93 6.61
C ALA A 203 0.36 -23.89 5.73
N LEU A 204 0.20 -23.55 4.45
CA LEU A 204 -0.48 -24.38 3.48
C LEU A 204 0.28 -25.67 3.19
N ALA A 205 1.61 -25.59 3.01
CA ALA A 205 2.43 -26.79 2.81
C ALA A 205 2.38 -27.71 4.03
N ASP A 206 2.46 -27.14 5.24
CA ASP A 206 2.36 -27.91 6.49
C ASP A 206 0.98 -28.58 6.65
N LEU A 207 -0.11 -27.88 6.29
CA LEU A 207 -1.46 -28.47 6.26
C LEU A 207 -1.57 -29.59 5.21
N LYS A 208 -1.11 -29.37 3.97
CA LYS A 208 -1.09 -30.41 2.93
C LYS A 208 -0.38 -31.67 3.40
N GLY A 209 0.78 -31.50 4.04
CA GLY A 209 1.54 -32.62 4.58
C GLY A 209 0.82 -33.34 5.71
N TYR A 210 0.25 -32.59 6.66
CA TYR A 210 -0.54 -33.17 7.75
C TYR A 210 -1.76 -33.96 7.25
N VAL A 211 -2.47 -33.43 6.26
CA VAL A 211 -3.61 -34.11 5.60
C VAL A 211 -3.18 -35.44 5.01
N MET A 212 -2.09 -35.47 4.24
CA MET A 212 -1.56 -36.70 3.64
C MET A 212 -1.12 -37.72 4.70
N ALA A 213 -0.43 -37.27 5.76
CA ALA A 213 0.01 -38.15 6.84
C ALA A 213 -1.18 -38.82 7.57
N GLN A 214 -2.23 -38.06 7.89
CA GLN A 214 -3.44 -38.60 8.52
C GLN A 214 -4.18 -39.57 7.61
N PHE A 215 -4.24 -39.29 6.30
CA PHE A 215 -4.78 -40.25 5.32
C PHE A 215 -4.02 -41.58 5.39
N ALA A 216 -2.69 -41.56 5.39
CA ALA A 216 -1.88 -42.77 5.41
C ALA A 216 -2.08 -43.59 6.70
N TYR A 217 -2.19 -42.94 7.87
CA TYR A 217 -2.46 -43.63 9.13
C TYR A 217 -3.86 -44.25 9.19
N LEU A 218 -4.89 -43.54 8.68
CA LEU A 218 -6.25 -44.08 8.56
C LEU A 218 -6.27 -45.29 7.60
N ALA A 219 -5.62 -45.17 6.45
CA ALA A 219 -5.56 -46.25 5.46
C ALA A 219 -4.84 -47.51 6.00
N LEU A 220 -3.73 -47.34 6.74
CA LEU A 220 -3.05 -48.44 7.41
C LEU A 220 -3.94 -49.13 8.46
N ARG A 221 -4.72 -48.36 9.23
CA ARG A 221 -5.64 -48.92 10.21
C ARG A 221 -6.78 -49.71 9.55
N VAL A 222 -7.35 -49.21 8.45
CA VAL A 222 -8.37 -49.93 7.65
C VAL A 222 -7.83 -51.21 7.05
N GLN A 223 -6.56 -51.23 6.62
CA GLN A 223 -5.88 -52.44 6.15
C GLN A 223 -5.50 -53.42 7.28
N GLU A 224 -5.88 -53.14 8.53
CA GLU A 224 -5.53 -53.91 9.73
C GLU A 224 -4.01 -54.10 9.94
N LYS A 225 -3.20 -53.23 9.35
CA LYS A 225 -1.74 -53.26 9.46
C LYS A 225 -1.32 -52.42 10.66
N GLY A 226 -1.31 -53.02 11.86
CA GLY A 226 -0.75 -52.40 13.08
C GLY A 226 -1.65 -51.36 13.77
N ASN A 227 -1.26 -50.96 14.98
CA ASN A 227 -1.94 -49.92 15.76
C ASN A 227 -1.37 -48.54 15.40
N HIS A 228 -1.97 -47.88 14.42
CA HIS A 228 -1.59 -46.53 13.97
C HIS A 228 -2.34 -45.41 14.70
N THR A 229 -3.18 -45.77 15.66
CA THR A 229 -4.04 -44.85 16.41
C THR A 229 -3.21 -43.88 17.27
N GLU A 230 -2.25 -44.42 18.04
CA GLU A 230 -1.33 -43.60 18.84
C GLU A 230 -0.39 -42.74 17.97
N VAL A 231 0.07 -43.29 16.84
CA VAL A 231 0.96 -42.59 15.92
C VAL A 231 0.25 -41.37 15.32
N ALA A 232 -1.02 -41.54 14.93
CA ALA A 232 -1.84 -40.48 14.40
C ALA A 232 -2.15 -39.38 15.44
N LEU A 233 -2.40 -39.76 16.70
CA LEU A 233 -2.57 -38.80 17.81
C LEU A 233 -1.28 -38.03 18.10
N ARG A 234 -0.13 -38.72 18.08
CA ARG A 234 1.18 -38.07 18.24
C ARG A 234 1.43 -37.07 17.11
N ALA A 235 1.15 -37.45 15.87
CA ALA A 235 1.28 -36.56 14.72
C ALA A 235 0.40 -35.32 14.85
N ARG A 236 -0.84 -35.44 15.37
CA ARG A 236 -1.72 -34.29 15.68
C ARG A 236 -1.11 -33.35 16.71
N ASN A 237 -0.56 -33.89 17.79
CA ASN A 237 0.06 -33.07 18.83
C ASN A 237 1.33 -32.35 18.33
N GLU A 238 2.17 -33.05 17.58
CA GLU A 238 3.35 -32.45 16.93
C GLU A 238 2.96 -31.36 15.91
N TYR A 239 1.88 -31.57 15.16
CA TYR A 239 1.33 -30.59 14.24
C TYR A 239 0.89 -29.31 14.97
N LYS A 240 0.07 -29.45 16.02
CA LYS A 240 -0.38 -28.32 16.84
C LYS A 240 0.78 -27.51 17.40
N LEU A 241 1.79 -28.16 17.98
CA LEU A 241 2.98 -27.50 18.52
C LEU A 241 3.73 -26.71 17.44
N ARG A 242 3.91 -27.32 16.26
CA ARG A 242 4.59 -26.68 15.13
C ARG A 242 3.83 -25.47 14.59
N VAL A 243 2.50 -25.57 14.47
CA VAL A 243 1.66 -24.44 14.05
C VAL A 243 1.70 -23.31 15.06
N ASN A 244 1.58 -23.59 16.35
CA ASN A 244 1.65 -22.57 17.40
C ASN A 244 2.99 -21.82 17.39
N ASN A 245 4.11 -22.55 17.24
CA ASN A 245 5.43 -21.92 17.11
C ASN A 245 5.53 -21.06 15.85
N THR A 246 5.06 -21.57 14.71
CA THR A 246 5.06 -20.85 13.43
C THR A 246 4.25 -19.55 13.50
N ILE A 247 3.05 -19.62 14.09
CA ILE A 247 2.16 -18.47 14.31
C ILE A 247 2.85 -17.44 15.21
N SER A 248 3.36 -17.86 16.36
CA SER A 248 4.01 -16.96 17.33
C SER A 248 5.19 -16.20 16.71
N THR A 249 6.07 -16.91 15.99
CA THR A 249 7.23 -16.30 15.34
C THR A 249 6.83 -15.35 14.21
N MET A 250 5.89 -15.75 13.34
CA MET A 250 5.45 -14.90 12.23
C MET A 250 4.66 -13.68 12.68
N ARG A 251 3.84 -13.82 13.72
CA ARG A 251 3.12 -12.69 14.33
C ARG A 251 4.12 -11.64 14.82
N GLY A 252 5.17 -12.05 15.54
CA GLY A 252 6.23 -11.15 15.98
C GLY A 252 6.94 -10.43 14.81
N ALA A 253 7.20 -11.13 13.70
CA ALA A 253 7.82 -10.52 12.52
C ALA A 253 6.88 -9.50 11.82
N ILE A 254 5.57 -9.78 11.75
CA ILE A 254 4.58 -8.87 11.19
C ILE A 254 4.40 -7.62 12.07
N GLU A 255 4.41 -7.78 13.39
CA GLU A 255 4.25 -6.68 14.36
C GLU A 255 5.39 -5.65 14.27
N ILE A 256 6.63 -6.09 14.04
CA ILE A 256 7.79 -5.19 13.96
C ILE A 256 8.00 -4.55 12.57
N THR A 257 7.21 -4.94 11.56
CA THR A 257 7.37 -4.44 10.19
C THR A 257 6.25 -3.49 9.78
N SER A 258 6.51 -2.66 8.77
CA SER A 258 5.54 -1.67 8.29
C SER A 258 4.73 -2.16 7.09
N GLY A 259 3.42 -1.98 7.13
CA GLY A 259 2.53 -2.13 5.97
C GLY A 259 2.44 -0.87 5.09
N LYS A 260 3.25 0.16 5.39
CA LYS A 260 3.22 1.44 4.68
C LYS A 260 3.95 1.34 3.34
N ILE A 261 3.34 1.91 2.30
CA ILE A 261 3.95 2.09 0.98
C ILE A 261 4.02 3.58 0.64
N TRP A 262 5.16 3.99 0.08
CA TRP A 262 5.45 5.32 -0.41
C TRP A 262 6.51 5.24 -1.52
N ARG A 263 6.71 6.31 -2.29
CA ARG A 263 7.60 6.30 -3.47
C ARG A 263 8.88 7.08 -3.23
N CYS A 264 10.01 6.41 -3.48
CA CYS A 264 11.30 7.07 -3.59
C CYS A 264 11.35 8.00 -4.81
N ASP A 265 12.40 8.81 -4.88
CA ASP A 265 12.65 9.61 -6.07
C ASP A 265 13.01 8.71 -7.26
N PRO A 266 12.42 8.96 -8.45
CA PRO A 266 12.80 8.24 -9.65
C PRO A 266 14.24 8.60 -10.04
N LYS A 267 14.89 7.74 -10.83
CA LYS A 267 16.23 8.04 -11.38
C LYS A 267 16.26 9.36 -12.15
N HIS A 268 15.16 9.67 -12.86
CA HIS A 268 14.97 10.92 -13.57
C HIS A 268 13.54 11.39 -13.36
N HIS A 269 13.39 12.63 -12.90
CA HIS A 269 12.08 13.27 -12.80
C HIS A 269 11.60 13.69 -14.20
N VAL A 270 10.37 13.32 -14.52
CA VAL A 270 9.71 13.65 -15.80
C VAL A 270 8.34 14.28 -15.50
N LYS A 271 8.15 15.53 -15.93
CA LYS A 271 6.89 16.27 -15.75
C LYS A 271 5.74 15.54 -16.45
N GLY A 272 4.62 15.38 -15.76
CA GLY A 272 3.45 14.63 -16.25
C GLY A 272 3.58 13.11 -16.19
N VAL A 273 4.72 12.57 -15.72
CA VAL A 273 4.92 11.12 -15.51
C VAL A 273 5.26 10.81 -14.04
N THR A 274 6.24 11.49 -13.46
CA THR A 274 6.67 11.25 -12.07
C THR A 274 6.31 12.40 -11.14
N TYR A 275 6.19 13.62 -11.67
CA TYR A 275 5.74 14.78 -10.91
C TYR A 275 4.92 15.72 -11.79
N ASP A 276 4.15 16.60 -11.17
CA ASP A 276 3.59 17.78 -11.81
C ASP A 276 3.67 18.96 -10.84
N GLU A 277 3.34 20.15 -11.30
CA GLU A 277 3.52 21.38 -10.52
C GLU A 277 2.25 22.24 -10.53
N VAL A 278 2.04 22.92 -9.40
CA VAL A 278 1.16 24.08 -9.37
C VAL A 278 1.84 25.20 -10.15
N THR A 279 1.13 25.88 -11.05
CA THR A 279 1.74 26.96 -11.84
C THR A 279 1.15 28.34 -11.51
N ARG A 280 2.02 29.35 -11.60
CA ARG A 280 1.73 30.79 -11.43
C ARG A 280 1.27 31.25 -10.04
N LEU A 281 1.33 30.40 -9.03
CA LEU A 281 1.02 30.79 -7.65
C LEU A 281 2.24 31.50 -7.06
N LEU A 282 2.10 32.81 -6.80
CA LEU A 282 3.15 33.68 -6.23
C LEU A 282 4.41 33.75 -7.09
N GLN A 283 4.26 34.01 -8.38
CA GLN A 283 5.40 34.03 -9.29
C GLN A 283 6.12 35.38 -9.25
N GLY A 284 7.46 35.39 -9.26
CA GLY A 284 8.23 36.64 -9.33
C GLY A 284 7.82 37.51 -10.53
N HIS A 285 7.59 38.79 -10.27
CA HIS A 285 7.12 39.79 -11.24
C HIS A 285 7.88 41.10 -11.08
N ILE A 286 8.25 41.73 -12.21
CA ILE A 286 8.92 43.02 -12.21
C ILE A 286 7.91 44.07 -12.65
N GLN A 287 7.73 45.09 -11.83
CA GLN A 287 6.83 46.21 -12.11
C GLN A 287 7.49 47.52 -11.69
N ASN A 288 7.35 48.56 -12.49
CA ASN A 288 7.80 49.88 -12.08
C ASN A 288 6.87 50.46 -11.00
N GLU A 289 7.43 51.19 -10.05
CA GLU A 289 6.68 51.80 -8.95
C GLU A 289 5.49 52.65 -9.44
N VAL A 290 5.65 53.35 -10.56
CA VAL A 290 4.62 54.21 -11.14
C VAL A 290 3.36 53.42 -11.55
N ASP A 291 3.50 52.13 -11.82
CA ASP A 291 2.41 51.25 -12.25
C ASP A 291 1.80 50.45 -11.07
N LEU A 292 2.24 50.70 -9.83
CA LEU A 292 1.78 50.01 -8.63
C LEU A 292 0.68 50.78 -7.86
N ASN A 293 0.33 51.98 -8.31
CA ASN A 293 -0.75 52.80 -7.76
C ASN A 293 -1.60 53.45 -8.87
N GLU A 294 -2.80 53.86 -8.51
CA GLU A 294 -3.76 54.48 -9.43
C GLU A 294 -3.33 55.88 -9.88
N ASP A 295 -2.63 56.61 -9.01
CA ASP A 295 -2.20 57.99 -9.26
C ASP A 295 -1.04 58.09 -10.27
N GLY A 296 -0.37 56.98 -10.59
CA GLY A 296 0.79 56.98 -11.48
C GLY A 296 1.99 57.74 -10.88
N THR A 297 2.22 57.58 -9.57
CA THR A 297 3.27 58.31 -8.83
C THR A 297 4.28 57.37 -8.16
N CYS A 298 5.40 57.91 -7.67
CA CYS A 298 6.46 57.15 -7.00
C CYS A 298 6.92 57.88 -5.75
N THR A 299 5.95 58.25 -4.92
CA THR A 299 6.20 58.99 -3.68
C THR A 299 6.64 58.10 -2.53
N GLY A 300 6.57 56.78 -2.71
CA GLY A 300 6.90 55.79 -1.68
C GLY A 300 8.17 55.01 -2.03
N THR A 301 8.20 53.77 -1.58
CA THR A 301 9.21 52.77 -1.87
C THR A 301 8.54 51.47 -2.28
N CYS A 302 9.27 50.58 -2.96
CA CYS A 302 8.73 49.28 -3.35
C CYS A 302 8.15 48.48 -2.16
N ALA A 303 8.68 48.66 -0.94
CA ALA A 303 8.23 47.94 0.25
C ALA A 303 6.85 48.40 0.76
N ASP A 304 6.40 49.60 0.38
CA ASP A 304 5.09 50.13 0.77
C ASP A 304 3.95 49.38 0.06
N TYR A 305 4.25 48.72 -1.06
CA TYR A 305 3.30 47.93 -1.86
C TYR A 305 3.23 46.47 -1.39
N TYR A 306 2.70 46.27 -0.17
CA TYR A 306 2.48 44.92 0.37
C TYR A 306 1.42 44.14 -0.43
N SER A 307 0.34 44.82 -0.86
CA SER A 307 -0.69 44.24 -1.72
C SER A 307 -1.28 45.32 -2.63
N THR A 308 -1.19 45.11 -3.94
CA THR A 308 -1.73 46.00 -4.97
C THR A 308 -2.10 45.21 -6.24
N LYS A 309 -2.32 45.89 -7.36
CA LYS A 309 -2.50 45.33 -8.70
C LYS A 309 -1.67 46.13 -9.71
N SER A 310 -1.52 45.61 -10.91
CA SER A 310 -0.92 46.37 -12.00
C SER A 310 -1.91 47.43 -12.51
N TYR A 311 -1.48 48.68 -12.62
CA TYR A 311 -2.24 49.79 -13.23
C TYR A 311 -1.78 50.11 -14.66
N GLY A 312 -0.75 49.44 -15.16
CA GLY A 312 -0.25 49.64 -16.51
C GLY A 312 1.18 49.16 -16.72
N CYS A 313 1.76 49.66 -17.80
CA CYS A 313 3.18 49.61 -18.06
C CYS A 313 3.58 50.97 -18.63
N TYR A 314 4.17 51.81 -17.78
CA TYR A 314 4.35 53.25 -18.06
C TYR A 314 5.10 53.54 -19.35
N ASP A 315 6.08 52.70 -19.70
CA ASP A 315 6.81 52.77 -20.96
C ASP A 315 6.20 51.78 -21.96
N GLY A 316 4.92 51.98 -22.28
CA GLY A 316 4.15 51.08 -23.15
C GLY A 316 4.78 50.85 -24.53
N GLU A 317 5.65 51.76 -24.96
CA GLU A 317 6.41 51.64 -26.22
C GLU A 317 7.71 50.84 -26.07
N SER A 318 8.20 50.62 -24.85
CA SER A 318 9.40 49.81 -24.59
C SER A 318 9.26 48.39 -25.09
N GLU A 319 10.39 47.84 -25.53
CA GLU A 319 10.46 46.43 -25.93
C GLU A 319 10.18 45.49 -24.75
N TYR A 320 10.39 45.94 -23.52
CA TYR A 320 10.04 45.22 -22.30
C TYR A 320 8.52 45.14 -22.12
N CYS A 321 7.82 46.28 -22.04
CA CYS A 321 6.36 46.31 -21.84
C CYS A 321 5.60 45.56 -22.93
N LYS A 322 6.08 45.62 -24.19
CA LYS A 322 5.48 44.90 -25.32
C LYS A 322 5.62 43.38 -25.26
N LYS A 323 6.62 42.86 -24.54
CA LYS A 323 6.95 41.42 -24.51
C LYS A 323 6.72 40.76 -23.16
N MET A 324 6.76 41.50 -22.06
CA MET A 324 6.56 40.94 -20.74
C MET A 324 5.15 40.36 -20.63
N LYS A 325 5.01 39.33 -19.81
CA LYS A 325 3.69 38.84 -19.42
C LYS A 325 3.21 39.77 -18.28
N PRO A 326 2.13 40.55 -18.44
CA PRO A 326 1.60 41.38 -17.36
C PRO A 326 1.04 40.50 -16.23
N CYS A 327 0.98 41.05 -15.01
CA CYS A 327 0.30 40.43 -13.88
C CYS A 327 -1.14 40.95 -13.81
N TYR A 328 -2.12 40.11 -14.12
CA TYR A 328 -3.55 40.52 -14.05
C TYR A 328 -4.18 40.26 -12.68
N GLY A 329 -3.46 39.59 -11.79
CA GLY A 329 -3.89 39.26 -10.44
C GLY A 329 -3.42 40.26 -9.39
N LYS A 330 -3.28 39.77 -8.15
CA LYS A 330 -2.71 40.56 -7.05
C LYS A 330 -1.19 40.61 -7.20
N ILE A 331 -0.62 41.80 -7.01
CA ILE A 331 0.82 42.02 -6.82
C ILE A 331 1.07 42.12 -5.32
N LEU A 332 2.01 41.33 -4.81
CA LEU A 332 2.26 41.14 -3.38
C LEU A 332 3.75 41.29 -3.06
N ASP A 333 4.05 41.67 -1.82
CA ASP A 333 5.40 41.61 -1.23
C ASP A 333 6.51 42.21 -2.12
N CYS A 334 6.26 43.41 -2.63
CA CYS A 334 7.22 44.13 -3.47
C CYS A 334 8.48 44.54 -2.69
N ARG A 335 9.64 44.46 -3.36
CA ARG A 335 10.93 44.87 -2.80
C ARG A 335 11.77 45.62 -3.84
N PHE A 336 12.58 46.54 -3.35
CA PHE A 336 13.61 47.20 -4.15
C PHE A 336 14.91 46.41 -4.09
N VAL A 337 15.61 46.30 -5.22
CA VAL A 337 16.96 45.71 -5.30
C VAL A 337 17.92 46.71 -5.95
N GLU A 338 17.74 46.96 -7.25
CA GLU A 338 18.41 48.04 -7.98
C GLU A 338 17.50 48.59 -9.08
N SER A 339 17.67 49.87 -9.41
CA SER A 339 16.76 50.57 -10.34
C SER A 339 16.86 50.13 -11.80
N ASN A 340 18.03 49.63 -12.24
CA ASN A 340 18.27 49.26 -13.65
C ASN A 340 18.67 47.80 -13.76
N LEU A 341 17.96 47.05 -14.60
CA LEU A 341 18.18 45.63 -14.82
C LEU A 341 17.99 45.23 -16.28
N LYS A 342 18.50 44.06 -16.65
CA LYS A 342 18.20 43.36 -17.89
C LYS A 342 17.37 42.14 -17.55
N ALA A 343 16.18 42.04 -18.14
CA ALA A 343 15.30 40.91 -17.96
C ALA A 343 15.40 39.95 -19.16
N CYS A 344 15.62 38.68 -18.84
CA CYS A 344 15.50 37.58 -19.78
C CYS A 344 14.07 37.05 -19.73
N ILE A 345 13.22 37.51 -20.64
CA ILE A 345 11.79 37.13 -20.66
C ILE A 345 11.63 35.71 -21.20
N ALA A 346 10.86 34.89 -20.48
CA ALA A 346 10.57 33.52 -20.88
C ALA A 346 9.62 33.47 -22.09
N PRO A 347 9.69 32.41 -22.93
CA PRO A 347 8.83 32.28 -24.10
C PRO A 347 7.32 32.30 -23.76
N VAL A 348 6.48 32.70 -24.72
CA VAL A 348 5.03 32.90 -24.49
C VAL A 348 4.33 31.63 -23.98
N TRP A 349 4.71 30.46 -24.50
CA TRP A 349 4.13 29.15 -24.13
C TRP A 349 4.59 28.64 -22.75
N ASP A 350 5.64 29.22 -22.17
CA ASP A 350 6.14 28.82 -20.86
C ASP A 350 5.23 29.34 -19.72
N SER A 351 5.14 28.61 -18.62
CA SER A 351 4.48 29.08 -17.40
C SER A 351 5.29 30.18 -16.70
N ARG A 352 6.62 30.18 -16.87
CA ARG A 352 7.59 31.19 -16.38
C ARG A 352 7.36 32.56 -17.02
N ARG A 353 7.68 33.63 -16.30
CA ARG A 353 7.72 35.01 -16.83
C ARG A 353 9.12 35.40 -17.27
N TYR A 354 10.11 34.98 -16.51
CA TYR A 354 11.51 35.30 -16.73
C TYR A 354 12.36 34.04 -16.54
N GLU A 355 13.50 33.95 -17.21
CA GLU A 355 14.51 32.92 -16.91
C GLU A 355 15.49 33.43 -15.86
N TYR A 356 15.97 34.66 -16.05
CA TYR A 356 16.87 35.34 -15.12
C TYR A 356 16.76 36.87 -15.28
N ILE A 357 17.35 37.60 -14.33
CA ILE A 357 17.61 39.03 -14.43
C ILE A 357 19.06 39.34 -14.09
N GLU A 358 19.61 40.38 -14.71
CA GLU A 358 20.97 40.86 -14.48
C GLU A 358 20.93 42.36 -14.17
N PHE A 359 21.36 42.75 -12.99
CA PHE A 359 21.43 44.15 -12.57
C PHE A 359 22.68 44.84 -13.09
N LYS A 360 22.70 46.17 -13.06
CA LYS A 360 23.85 46.96 -13.52
C LYS A 360 25.13 46.67 -12.72
N SER A 361 25.01 46.32 -11.43
CA SER A 361 26.13 45.90 -10.58
C SER A 361 26.78 44.58 -11.01
N GLY A 362 26.13 43.80 -11.87
CA GLY A 362 26.52 42.42 -12.19
C GLY A 362 25.87 41.37 -11.31
N LEU A 363 25.08 41.76 -10.29
CA LEU A 363 24.24 40.83 -9.54
C LEU A 363 23.25 40.16 -10.50
N MET A 364 23.09 38.83 -10.37
CA MET A 364 22.10 38.07 -11.12
C MET A 364 21.17 37.30 -10.20
N MET A 365 19.93 37.14 -10.66
CA MET A 365 18.91 36.32 -10.02
C MET A 365 18.32 35.37 -11.06
N GLY A 366 18.23 34.08 -10.73
CA GLY A 366 17.91 33.02 -11.68
C GLY A 366 19.16 32.50 -12.43
N GLU A 367 18.98 31.44 -13.19
CA GLU A 367 20.06 30.79 -13.94
C GLU A 367 20.21 31.36 -15.35
N LYS A 368 21.45 31.71 -15.71
CA LYS A 368 21.73 32.27 -17.03
C LYS A 368 21.48 31.26 -18.13
N SER A 369 20.48 31.53 -18.95
CA SER A 369 20.11 30.73 -20.12
C SER A 369 20.24 31.56 -21.41
N ARG A 370 20.10 30.91 -22.58
CA ARG A 370 20.09 31.62 -23.86
C ARG A 370 18.71 32.25 -24.08
N CYS A 371 18.64 33.58 -24.08
CA CYS A 371 17.40 34.30 -24.34
C CYS A 371 17.65 35.70 -24.92
N ASN A 372 16.58 36.30 -25.43
CA ASN A 372 16.59 37.67 -25.93
C ASN A 372 16.43 38.67 -24.77
N ASN A 373 17.56 39.08 -24.18
CA ASN A 373 17.58 40.07 -23.10
C ASN A 373 16.90 41.39 -23.48
N LYS A 374 16.18 41.97 -22.52
CA LYS A 374 15.52 43.28 -22.64
C LYS A 374 15.96 44.18 -21.51
N ASN A 375 16.40 45.39 -21.84
CA ASN A 375 16.75 46.38 -20.83
C ASN A 375 15.46 46.89 -20.18
N VAL A 376 15.46 46.93 -18.85
CA VAL A 376 14.40 47.50 -18.03
C VAL A 376 15.01 48.68 -17.29
N PHE A 377 14.72 49.87 -17.80
CA PHE A 377 15.24 51.12 -17.26
C PHE A 377 14.32 51.64 -16.16
N SER A 378 14.88 52.39 -15.23
CA SER A 378 14.11 53.18 -14.28
C SER A 378 13.52 54.41 -14.96
N TRP A 379 12.34 54.85 -14.50
CA TRP A 379 11.70 56.04 -15.05
C TRP A 379 12.21 57.28 -14.33
N ASN A 380 12.53 58.31 -15.11
CA ASN A 380 12.93 59.62 -14.60
C ASN A 380 12.08 60.70 -15.27
N ARG A 381 11.38 61.50 -14.48
CA ARG A 381 10.69 62.71 -14.96
C ARG A 381 11.06 63.89 -14.08
N TRP A 382 11.80 64.83 -14.67
CA TRP A 382 12.36 66.00 -13.99
C TRP A 382 13.19 65.61 -12.75
N PHE A 383 12.67 65.80 -11.53
CA PHE A 383 13.36 65.46 -10.27
C PHE A 383 12.84 64.16 -9.63
N VAL A 384 11.90 63.45 -10.27
CA VAL A 384 11.26 62.24 -9.73
C VAL A 384 11.85 60.99 -10.40
N HIS A 385 12.35 60.06 -9.60
CA HIS A 385 12.90 58.77 -10.01
C HIS A 385 11.99 57.64 -9.53
N CYS A 386 11.49 56.81 -10.44
CA CYS A 386 10.72 55.61 -10.10
C CYS A 386 11.56 54.37 -10.30
N SER A 387 11.63 53.58 -9.24
CA SER A 387 12.39 52.34 -9.22
C SER A 387 11.61 51.19 -9.84
N ASN A 388 12.34 50.22 -10.40
CA ASN A 388 11.76 48.93 -10.73
C ASN A 388 11.69 48.06 -9.47
N CYS A 389 10.49 47.59 -9.15
CA CYS A 389 10.21 46.74 -8.01
C CYS A 389 10.15 45.28 -8.44
N ILE A 390 10.65 44.40 -7.58
CA ILE A 390 10.51 42.95 -7.71
C ILE A 390 9.46 42.50 -6.71
N CYS A 391 8.37 41.95 -7.23
CA CYS A 391 7.18 41.57 -6.47
C CYS A 391 6.82 40.11 -6.73
N LEU A 392 5.78 39.63 -6.05
CA LEU A 392 5.11 38.38 -6.35
C LEU A 392 3.80 38.67 -7.09
N CYS A 393 3.50 37.89 -8.11
CA CYS A 393 2.25 37.93 -8.84
C CYS A 393 1.42 36.69 -8.51
N ASP A 394 0.22 36.91 -7.99
CA ASP A 394 -0.77 35.88 -7.73
C ASP A 394 -1.94 35.99 -8.72
N GLU A 395 -1.84 35.30 -9.86
CA GLU A 395 -2.84 35.41 -10.94
C GLU A 395 -3.43 34.08 -11.41
N GLN A 396 -4.73 34.08 -11.64
CA GLN A 396 -5.39 33.00 -12.38
C GLN A 396 -5.30 33.27 -13.89
N GLY A 397 -5.48 32.22 -14.69
CA GLY A 397 -5.45 32.34 -16.15
C GLY A 397 -5.31 31.01 -16.86
N SER A 398 -5.10 31.04 -18.18
CA SER A 398 -4.93 29.83 -19.01
C SER A 398 -3.62 29.07 -18.75
N GLN A 399 -2.62 29.72 -18.15
CA GLN A 399 -1.29 29.16 -17.86
C GLN A 399 -1.09 28.86 -16.36
N SER A 400 -2.17 28.88 -15.58
CA SER A 400 -2.15 28.75 -14.13
C SER A 400 -2.94 27.51 -13.69
N ASP A 401 -2.26 26.43 -13.34
CA ASP A 401 -2.86 25.16 -12.95
C ASP A 401 -2.70 25.00 -11.44
N ARG A 402 -3.69 25.45 -10.69
CA ARG A 402 -3.62 25.59 -9.22
C ARG A 402 -4.87 25.06 -8.52
N TYR A 403 -5.55 24.17 -9.22
CA TYR A 403 -6.87 23.70 -8.87
C TYR A 403 -6.80 22.28 -8.31
N PHE A 404 -7.54 21.99 -7.25
CA PHE A 404 -7.60 20.66 -6.66
C PHE A 404 -9.06 20.20 -6.62
N SER A 405 -9.35 18.98 -7.05
CA SER A 405 -10.71 18.44 -7.03
C SER A 405 -11.14 18.18 -5.59
N LEU A 406 -12.35 18.63 -5.24
CA LEU A 406 -13.03 18.36 -3.97
C LEU A 406 -14.07 17.24 -4.10
N ARG A 407 -14.26 16.72 -5.32
CA ARG A 407 -15.20 15.64 -5.60
C ARG A 407 -14.66 14.31 -5.05
N PRO A 408 -15.52 13.49 -4.45
CA PRO A 408 -15.11 12.19 -3.94
C PRO A 408 -14.88 11.20 -5.07
N VAL A 409 -13.87 10.36 -4.89
CA VAL A 409 -13.65 9.16 -5.70
C VAL A 409 -13.96 7.94 -4.84
N MET A 410 -14.88 7.11 -5.33
CA MET A 410 -15.44 5.97 -4.62
C MET A 410 -15.12 4.68 -5.36
N ALA A 411 -14.78 3.64 -4.61
CA ALA A 411 -14.78 2.28 -5.13
C ALA A 411 -16.22 1.85 -5.41
N ASP A 412 -16.43 0.96 -6.37
CA ASP A 412 -17.75 0.45 -6.72
C ASP A 412 -18.25 -0.58 -5.68
N VAL A 413 -18.79 -0.05 -4.59
CA VAL A 413 -19.27 -0.83 -3.45
C VAL A 413 -20.42 -1.76 -3.82
N GLN A 414 -21.17 -1.48 -4.88
CA GLN A 414 -22.27 -2.35 -5.33
C GLN A 414 -21.75 -3.69 -5.86
N TYR A 415 -20.53 -3.70 -6.39
CA TYR A 415 -19.82 -4.91 -6.81
C TYR A 415 -18.76 -5.32 -5.78
N ASN A 416 -19.01 -5.04 -4.50
CA ASN A 416 -18.17 -5.43 -3.38
C ASN A 416 -16.70 -4.96 -3.49
N ARG A 417 -16.44 -3.79 -4.11
CA ARG A 417 -15.07 -3.30 -4.33
C ARG A 417 -14.58 -2.38 -3.23
N VAL A 418 -13.28 -2.47 -2.96
CA VAL A 418 -12.56 -1.64 -1.98
C VAL A 418 -11.38 -0.91 -2.62
N VAL A 419 -10.85 0.11 -1.93
CA VAL A 419 -9.64 0.81 -2.38
C VAL A 419 -8.42 -0.07 -2.11
N THR A 420 -7.55 -0.18 -3.12
CA THR A 420 -6.31 -0.97 -3.09
C THR A 420 -5.06 -0.13 -3.39
N GLY A 421 -5.22 1.10 -3.89
CA GLY A 421 -4.12 2.01 -4.20
C GLY A 421 -4.55 3.46 -4.34
N LEU A 422 -3.58 4.37 -4.37
CA LEU A 422 -3.79 5.82 -4.44
C LEU A 422 -2.71 6.49 -5.30
N ARG A 423 -3.10 7.51 -6.07
CA ARG A 423 -2.16 8.41 -6.75
C ARG A 423 -2.76 9.80 -6.96
N PHE A 424 -1.90 10.76 -7.28
CA PHE A 424 -2.32 12.03 -7.88
C PHE A 424 -2.35 11.93 -9.39
N ILE A 425 -3.29 12.62 -10.02
CA ILE A 425 -3.30 12.84 -11.47
C ILE A 425 -3.74 14.26 -11.78
N LYS A 426 -3.09 14.89 -12.76
CA LYS A 426 -3.52 16.20 -13.27
C LYS A 426 -4.35 15.98 -14.53
N HIS A 427 -5.63 16.31 -14.45
CA HIS A 427 -6.57 16.20 -15.57
C HIS A 427 -7.39 17.48 -15.69
N ASN A 428 -7.55 17.99 -16.91
CA ASN A 428 -8.21 19.29 -17.15
C ASN A 428 -7.65 20.45 -16.31
N ARG A 429 -6.34 20.43 -16.03
CA ARG A 429 -5.62 21.42 -15.22
C ARG A 429 -5.96 21.40 -13.72
N ILE A 430 -6.68 20.36 -13.28
CA ILE A 430 -7.08 20.13 -11.89
C ILE A 430 -6.30 18.91 -11.38
N PHE A 431 -5.77 19.00 -10.17
CA PHE A 431 -5.19 17.88 -9.45
C PHE A 431 -6.30 17.05 -8.80
N HIS A 432 -6.36 15.77 -9.15
CA HIS A 432 -7.32 14.82 -8.60
C HIS A 432 -6.59 13.76 -7.78
N LEU A 433 -7.25 13.31 -6.72
CA LEU A 433 -6.95 12.00 -6.14
C LEU A 433 -7.55 10.95 -7.07
N GLN A 434 -6.81 9.88 -7.33
CA GLN A 434 -7.30 8.73 -8.08
C GLN A 434 -7.02 7.46 -7.29
N ILE A 435 -8.02 6.60 -7.18
CA ILE A 435 -7.91 5.33 -6.47
C ILE A 435 -7.78 4.15 -7.44
N GLN A 436 -7.09 3.12 -6.99
CA GLN A 436 -7.21 1.78 -7.53
C GLN A 436 -8.26 1.04 -6.71
N GLU A 437 -9.12 0.27 -7.38
CA GLU A 437 -10.12 -0.58 -6.74
C GLU A 437 -9.95 -2.05 -7.15
N GLY A 438 -10.48 -2.96 -6.33
CA GLY A 438 -10.63 -4.39 -6.64
C GLY A 438 -11.75 -5.01 -5.81
N GLU A 439 -12.37 -6.07 -6.32
CA GLU A 439 -13.41 -6.84 -5.62
C GLU A 439 -12.83 -7.54 -4.39
N LEU A 440 -13.48 -7.32 -3.25
CA LEU A 440 -13.14 -7.96 -1.99
C LEU A 440 -13.70 -9.38 -1.99
N LEU A 441 -12.82 -10.33 -1.69
CA LEU A 441 -13.12 -11.74 -1.55
C LEU A 441 -13.09 -12.13 -0.06
N PRO A 442 -13.61 -13.33 0.28
CA PRO A 442 -13.41 -13.95 1.59
C PRO A 442 -11.98 -13.78 2.14
N TYR A 443 -11.85 -13.59 3.44
CA TYR A 443 -10.58 -13.46 4.17
C TYR A 443 -9.69 -12.29 3.75
N GLY A 444 -10.28 -11.24 3.17
CA GLY A 444 -9.57 -10.02 2.79
C GLY A 444 -8.73 -10.14 1.52
N TYR A 445 -8.89 -11.22 0.74
CA TYR A 445 -8.28 -11.33 -0.59
C TYR A 445 -8.91 -10.34 -1.57
N ILE A 446 -8.18 -9.99 -2.62
CA ILE A 446 -8.69 -9.18 -3.73
C ILE A 446 -8.67 -10.02 -5.00
N ASP A 447 -9.77 -9.99 -5.76
CA ASP A 447 -9.77 -10.58 -7.10
C ASP A 447 -8.88 -9.73 -8.03
N ASN A 448 -7.69 -10.24 -8.33
CA ASN A 448 -6.71 -9.56 -9.17
C ASN A 448 -7.21 -9.27 -10.60
N SER A 449 -8.20 -10.03 -11.10
CA SER A 449 -8.79 -9.80 -12.43
C SER A 449 -9.67 -8.54 -12.49
N THR A 450 -10.14 -8.08 -11.34
CA THR A 450 -11.02 -6.90 -11.22
C THR A 450 -10.26 -5.59 -10.94
N VAL A 451 -8.96 -5.70 -10.64
CA VAL A 451 -8.13 -4.58 -10.20
C VAL A 451 -7.96 -3.55 -11.31
N ARG A 452 -8.36 -2.31 -11.04
CA ARG A 452 -8.25 -1.20 -12.00
C ARG A 452 -8.18 0.16 -11.33
N TRP A 453 -7.62 1.14 -12.03
CA TRP A 453 -7.70 2.55 -11.63
C TRP A 453 -9.07 3.12 -12.01
N VAL A 454 -9.77 3.72 -11.03
CA VAL A 454 -11.06 4.36 -11.27
C VAL A 454 -10.83 5.67 -12.04
N PRO A 455 -11.48 5.90 -13.19
CA PRO A 455 -11.35 7.18 -13.91
C PRO A 455 -11.77 8.35 -13.03
N VAL A 456 -11.02 9.46 -13.10
CA VAL A 456 -11.41 10.70 -12.42
C VAL A 456 -12.50 11.42 -13.20
N ASP A 457 -13.30 12.22 -12.51
CA ASP A 457 -14.35 13.02 -13.15
C ASP A 457 -13.77 13.94 -14.25
N ASP A 458 -14.38 13.87 -15.43
CA ASP A 458 -13.99 14.71 -16.57
C ASP A 458 -14.71 16.07 -16.53
N PHE A 459 -14.21 16.99 -15.70
CA PHE A 459 -14.73 18.36 -15.63
C PHE A 459 -13.63 19.42 -15.72
N ARG A 460 -14.03 20.61 -16.16
CA ARG A 460 -13.21 21.83 -16.17
C ARG A 460 -13.78 22.85 -15.20
N ILE A 461 -12.94 23.73 -14.67
CA ILE A 461 -13.37 24.85 -13.80
C ILE A 461 -14.35 25.82 -14.47
N THR A 462 -14.42 25.83 -15.80
CA THR A 462 -15.33 26.67 -16.60
C THR A 462 -16.62 25.96 -17.01
N THR A 463 -16.80 24.69 -16.61
CA THR A 463 -17.98 23.89 -16.96
C THR A 463 -19.21 24.46 -16.24
N PRO A 464 -20.37 24.64 -16.91
CA PRO A 464 -21.59 25.07 -16.25
C PRO A 464 -21.96 24.15 -15.07
N GLY A 465 -22.28 24.76 -13.92
CA GLY A 465 -22.67 24.04 -12.71
C GLY A 465 -21.52 23.64 -11.77
N VAL A 466 -20.26 23.70 -12.23
CA VAL A 466 -19.06 23.47 -11.39
C VAL A 466 -18.76 24.73 -10.57
N LYS A 467 -18.56 24.58 -9.26
CA LYS A 467 -18.40 25.69 -8.30
C LYS A 467 -17.09 25.61 -7.48
N LYS A 468 -16.38 26.74 -7.37
CA LYS A 468 -15.24 26.90 -6.44
C LYS A 468 -15.70 26.63 -5.00
N GLY A 469 -14.91 25.87 -4.24
CA GLY A 469 -15.19 25.51 -2.85
C GLY A 469 -16.17 24.34 -2.66
N GLN A 470 -16.82 23.88 -3.73
CA GLN A 470 -17.69 22.68 -3.71
C GLN A 470 -17.12 21.55 -4.58
N ASP A 471 -16.82 21.84 -5.86
CA ASP A 471 -16.29 20.86 -6.81
C ASP A 471 -14.76 20.92 -6.88
N TYR A 472 -14.18 22.12 -6.73
CA TYR A 472 -12.74 22.31 -6.78
C TYR A 472 -12.28 23.44 -5.86
N HIS A 473 -11.07 23.31 -5.33
CA HIS A 473 -10.32 24.35 -4.65
C HIS A 473 -9.45 25.14 -5.64
N THR A 474 -9.20 26.41 -5.37
CA THR A 474 -8.24 27.23 -6.12
C THR A 474 -7.26 27.82 -5.14
N MET A 475 -5.97 27.48 -5.25
CA MET A 475 -4.96 28.08 -4.39
C MET A 475 -4.76 29.57 -4.71
N ASP A 476 -4.60 30.39 -3.68
CA ASP A 476 -4.20 31.79 -3.79
C ASP A 476 -3.27 32.15 -2.62
N HIS A 477 -2.85 33.41 -2.50
CA HIS A 477 -1.90 33.78 -1.47
C HIS A 477 -2.38 33.47 -0.04
N GLU A 478 -3.68 33.42 0.22
CA GLU A 478 -4.25 33.10 1.53
C GLU A 478 -4.48 31.59 1.67
N GLU A 479 -5.14 30.98 0.69
CA GLU A 479 -5.66 29.60 0.71
C GLU A 479 -4.74 28.61 -0.01
N ARG A 480 -3.48 28.52 0.43
CA ARG A 480 -2.42 27.69 -0.21
C ARG A 480 -1.80 26.62 0.70
N THR A 481 -2.52 26.22 1.74
CA THR A 481 -2.04 25.18 2.66
C THR A 481 -2.63 23.82 2.33
N MET A 482 -1.82 22.79 2.47
CA MET A 482 -2.22 21.38 2.44
C MET A 482 -1.73 20.71 3.72
N PHE A 483 -2.64 20.05 4.43
CA PHE A 483 -2.30 19.25 5.61
C PHE A 483 -1.71 17.91 5.19
N MET A 484 -0.63 17.51 5.86
CA MET A 484 -0.07 16.17 5.71
C MET A 484 -0.90 15.27 6.62
N ASP A 485 -1.94 14.65 6.06
CA ASP A 485 -2.83 13.78 6.81
C ASP A 485 -2.41 12.32 6.67
N ASN A 486 -2.53 11.53 7.75
CA ASN A 486 -2.41 10.08 7.72
C ASN A 486 -3.63 9.48 8.43
N LEU A 487 -4.66 9.14 7.65
CA LEU A 487 -5.94 8.68 8.16
C LEU A 487 -5.95 7.16 8.24
N ALA A 488 -5.80 6.64 9.45
CA ALA A 488 -5.79 5.21 9.73
C ALA A 488 -7.13 4.75 10.33
N VAL A 489 -7.61 3.60 9.86
CA VAL A 489 -8.77 2.89 10.38
C VAL A 489 -8.31 2.03 11.56
N GLU A 490 -8.84 2.31 12.76
CA GLU A 490 -8.45 1.61 13.98
C GLU A 490 -9.12 0.24 14.14
N LYS A 491 -10.33 0.08 13.61
CA LYS A 491 -11.12 -1.15 13.73
C LYS A 491 -10.69 -2.17 12.68
N GLN A 492 -10.54 -3.43 13.11
CA GLN A 492 -10.08 -4.53 12.25
C GLN A 492 -11.07 -4.83 11.13
N ASN A 493 -12.37 -4.90 11.43
CA ASN A 493 -13.39 -5.23 10.45
C ASN A 493 -13.80 -4.04 9.56
N HIS A 494 -12.89 -3.10 9.29
CA HIS A 494 -13.18 -1.90 8.51
C HIS A 494 -12.14 -1.65 7.41
N VAL A 495 -12.62 -1.18 6.25
CA VAL A 495 -11.82 -0.93 5.05
C VAL A 495 -12.19 0.38 4.39
N ILE A 496 -11.23 0.93 3.63
CA ILE A 496 -11.40 2.18 2.91
C ILE A 496 -12.08 1.92 1.56
N THR A 497 -13.12 2.70 1.27
CA THR A 497 -13.93 2.59 0.03
C THR A 497 -14.03 3.90 -0.76
N GLY A 498 -13.38 4.96 -0.28
CA GLY A 498 -13.29 6.19 -1.04
C GLY A 498 -12.46 7.26 -0.36
N VAL A 499 -12.13 8.29 -1.12
CA VAL A 499 -11.28 9.40 -0.68
C VAL A 499 -11.67 10.69 -1.38
N LYS A 500 -11.49 11.81 -0.70
CA LYS A 500 -11.59 13.15 -1.29
C LYS A 500 -10.69 14.14 -0.56
N PHE A 501 -10.46 15.28 -1.20
CA PHE A 501 -10.10 16.47 -0.46
C PHE A 501 -11.34 17.12 0.15
N ASP A 502 -11.19 17.65 1.35
CA ASP A 502 -12.15 18.51 2.02
C ASP A 502 -11.46 19.83 2.39
N LEU A 503 -12.25 20.88 2.66
CA LEU A 503 -11.71 22.18 3.04
C LEU A 503 -11.87 22.43 4.55
N LYS A 504 -10.78 22.80 5.20
CA LYS A 504 -10.75 23.28 6.58
C LYS A 504 -10.14 24.67 6.62
N GLY A 505 -10.97 25.68 6.89
CA GLY A 505 -10.55 27.08 6.90
C GLY A 505 -9.89 27.51 5.60
N GLY A 506 -10.44 27.09 4.45
CA GLY A 506 -9.91 27.39 3.12
C GLY A 506 -8.74 26.50 2.66
N ASN A 507 -8.27 25.57 3.49
CA ASN A 507 -7.08 24.75 3.20
C ASN A 507 -7.42 23.28 3.01
N LEU A 508 -6.59 22.57 2.22
CA LEU A 508 -6.83 21.20 1.81
C LEU A 508 -6.49 20.21 2.92
N GLN A 509 -7.45 19.36 3.29
CA GLN A 509 -7.25 18.18 4.14
C GLN A 509 -7.81 16.94 3.45
N LEU A 510 -7.34 15.76 3.84
CA LEU A 510 -7.85 14.49 3.36
C LEU A 510 -9.13 14.11 4.12
N LYS A 511 -10.04 13.41 3.43
CA LYS A 511 -11.19 12.75 4.02
C LYS A 511 -11.43 11.42 3.33
N ILE A 512 -11.61 10.36 4.12
CA ILE A 512 -11.81 8.99 3.62
C ILE A 512 -13.18 8.45 4.02
N ASN A 513 -13.69 7.55 3.18
CA ASN A 513 -14.91 6.80 3.42
C ASN A 513 -14.53 5.40 3.89
N VAL A 514 -15.05 5.01 5.04
CA VAL A 514 -14.73 3.76 5.72
C VAL A 514 -16.00 2.94 5.88
N ARG A 515 -15.90 1.65 5.58
CA ARG A 515 -17.01 0.69 5.69
C ARG A 515 -16.60 -0.48 6.52
N GLU A 516 -17.55 -1.02 7.25
CA GLU A 516 -17.42 -2.32 7.88
C GLU A 516 -17.49 -3.43 6.82
N PHE A 517 -16.80 -4.54 7.05
CA PHE A 517 -16.90 -5.74 6.24
C PHE A 517 -16.84 -6.99 7.12
N ASP A 518 -17.48 -8.06 6.66
CA ASP A 518 -17.36 -9.37 7.28
C ASP A 518 -16.10 -10.05 6.74
N PHE A 519 -15.14 -10.38 7.61
CA PHE A 519 -13.83 -10.83 7.17
C PHE A 519 -13.88 -12.24 6.56
N LYS A 520 -14.66 -13.17 7.12
CA LYS A 520 -14.85 -14.52 6.55
C LYS A 520 -15.50 -14.53 5.17
N SER A 521 -16.57 -13.76 4.95
CA SER A 521 -17.30 -13.76 3.68
C SER A 521 -16.78 -12.72 2.68
N GLY A 522 -16.02 -11.73 3.15
CA GLY A 522 -15.55 -10.61 2.36
C GLY A 522 -16.62 -9.59 2.00
N GLN A 523 -17.81 -9.64 2.61
CA GLN A 523 -18.95 -8.80 2.22
C GLN A 523 -18.92 -7.42 2.90
N LEU A 524 -19.07 -6.36 2.12
CA LEU A 524 -19.14 -4.98 2.61
C LEU A 524 -20.50 -4.62 3.19
N SER A 525 -20.50 -3.84 4.27
CA SER A 525 -21.69 -3.21 4.82
C SER A 525 -22.18 -2.04 3.96
N TYR A 526 -23.51 -1.89 3.88
CA TYR A 526 -24.16 -0.75 3.24
C TYR A 526 -23.88 0.58 3.94
N ASN A 527 -23.58 0.55 5.24
CA ASN A 527 -23.30 1.75 6.03
C ASN A 527 -21.83 2.16 5.90
N PHE A 528 -21.58 3.46 5.85
CA PHE A 528 -20.23 4.03 5.86
C PHE A 528 -20.16 5.20 6.85
N HIS A 529 -18.95 5.49 7.29
CA HIS A 529 -18.64 6.71 8.02
C HIS A 529 -17.40 7.37 7.41
N HIS A 530 -17.10 8.58 7.88
CA HIS A 530 -15.96 9.36 7.39
C HIS A 530 -14.89 9.51 8.46
N LEU A 531 -13.64 9.45 8.04
CA LEU A 531 -12.50 9.97 8.81
C LEU A 531 -11.95 11.18 8.07
N SER A 532 -11.63 12.24 8.80
CA SER A 532 -11.12 13.50 8.25
C SER A 532 -9.80 13.85 8.90
N GLY A 533 -8.96 14.59 8.16
CA GLY A 533 -7.78 15.25 8.70
C GLY A 533 -8.09 16.12 9.91
N VAL A 534 -7.09 16.29 10.78
CA VAL A 534 -7.23 17.08 12.00
C VAL A 534 -7.29 18.59 11.72
N GLY A 535 -6.72 19.03 10.60
CA GLY A 535 -6.79 20.42 10.13
C GLY A 535 -5.95 21.41 10.92
N TYR A 536 -4.92 20.94 11.62
CA TYR A 536 -3.87 21.73 12.26
C TYR A 536 -2.56 20.94 12.21
N GLY A 537 -1.43 21.58 12.50
CA GLY A 537 -0.14 20.89 12.56
C GLY A 537 1.03 21.85 12.64
N GLN A 538 2.25 21.33 12.74
CA GLN A 538 3.46 22.14 12.59
C GLN A 538 3.71 22.45 11.11
N LYS A 539 4.07 23.70 10.81
CA LYS A 539 4.47 24.09 9.45
C LYS A 539 5.80 23.45 9.10
N ILE A 540 5.87 22.77 7.97
CA ILE A 540 7.12 22.28 7.37
C ILE A 540 7.90 23.48 6.83
N ASP A 541 9.16 23.59 7.24
CA ASP A 541 10.02 24.71 6.86
C ASP A 541 10.64 24.50 5.46
N ILE A 542 10.14 25.26 4.48
CA ILE A 542 10.66 25.32 3.11
C ILE A 542 11.42 26.64 2.95
N SER A 543 12.61 26.73 3.54
CA SER A 543 13.44 27.93 3.56
C SER A 543 14.39 28.00 2.36
N TYR A 544 14.39 29.15 1.66
CA TYR A 544 15.20 29.45 0.47
C TYR A 544 15.21 28.31 -0.59
N PRO A 545 14.03 27.82 -1.03
CA PRO A 545 13.96 26.63 -1.87
C PRO A 545 14.41 26.88 -3.31
N ASP A 546 15.22 25.99 -3.85
CA ASP A 546 15.37 25.81 -5.31
C ASP A 546 14.31 24.81 -5.85
N ILE A 547 14.31 24.60 -7.16
CA ILE A 547 13.43 23.68 -7.86
C ILE A 547 13.65 22.24 -7.34
N PRO A 548 12.58 21.51 -6.92
CA PRO A 548 12.69 20.18 -6.29
C PRO A 548 13.51 19.16 -7.09
N ILE A 549 13.35 19.12 -8.41
CA ILE A 549 14.01 18.15 -9.29
C ILE A 549 15.52 18.37 -9.47
N LYS A 550 16.07 19.48 -8.94
CA LYS A 550 17.53 19.72 -8.89
C LYS A 550 18.17 19.11 -7.64
N ALA A 551 17.38 18.69 -6.66
CA ALA A 551 17.89 18.05 -5.46
C ALA A 551 18.53 16.69 -5.81
N PRO A 552 19.63 16.30 -5.12
CA PRO A 552 20.25 14.99 -5.36
C PRO A 552 19.37 13.82 -4.88
N HIS A 553 18.58 14.04 -3.82
CA HIS A 553 17.62 13.10 -3.25
C HIS A 553 16.68 13.85 -2.29
N SER A 554 15.49 13.30 -2.06
CA SER A 554 14.50 13.76 -1.09
C SER A 554 14.35 12.76 0.04
N THR A 555 14.21 13.26 1.27
CA THR A 555 13.92 12.43 2.46
C THR A 555 12.47 12.66 2.89
N PRO A 556 11.69 11.59 3.15
CA PRO A 556 10.34 11.72 3.70
C PRO A 556 10.35 12.34 5.10
N GLU A 557 9.37 13.18 5.37
CA GLU A 557 9.07 13.71 6.69
C GLU A 557 7.82 12.99 7.22
N TRP A 558 7.99 12.24 8.32
CA TRP A 558 6.94 11.43 8.92
C TRP A 558 6.34 12.03 10.19
N ASP A 559 6.68 13.28 10.49
CA ASP A 559 6.14 14.00 11.63
C ASP A 559 4.69 14.39 11.35
N TYR A 560 3.79 13.99 12.25
CA TYR A 560 2.37 14.31 12.19
C TYR A 560 1.90 14.85 13.54
N PRO A 561 0.95 15.80 13.57
CA PRO A 561 0.35 16.46 12.41
C PRO A 561 1.21 17.62 11.88
N THR A 562 1.37 17.71 10.56
CA THR A 562 2.15 18.76 9.88
C THR A 562 1.41 19.32 8.67
N PHE A 563 1.88 20.45 8.13
CA PHE A 563 1.34 21.01 6.89
C PHE A 563 2.40 21.72 6.06
N VAL A 564 2.17 21.77 4.75
CA VAL A 564 2.95 22.60 3.82
C VAL A 564 2.11 23.80 3.38
N ARG A 565 2.74 24.97 3.29
CA ARG A 565 2.16 26.14 2.64
C ARG A 565 2.89 26.34 1.32
N PHE A 566 2.18 26.14 0.20
CA PHE A 566 2.76 26.33 -1.12
C PHE A 566 3.31 27.77 -1.24
N THR A 567 4.48 27.88 -1.84
CA THR A 567 5.24 29.12 -1.94
C THR A 567 6.05 29.12 -3.23
N HIS A 568 6.80 30.18 -3.47
CA HIS A 568 7.71 30.28 -4.60
C HIS A 568 9.12 29.80 -4.25
N THR A 569 9.90 29.48 -5.27
CA THR A 569 11.35 29.32 -5.19
C THR A 569 12.04 30.60 -4.73
N ASP A 570 13.27 30.49 -4.26
CA ASP A 570 14.06 31.64 -3.84
C ASP A 570 14.30 32.62 -5.00
N PHE A 571 14.31 33.93 -4.69
CA PHE A 571 14.54 34.96 -5.69
C PHE A 571 15.93 34.90 -6.30
N ASN A 572 16.97 34.60 -5.52
CA ASN A 572 18.33 34.54 -6.04
C ASN A 572 18.53 33.30 -6.93
N LYS A 573 17.98 32.16 -6.52
CA LYS A 573 18.14 30.89 -7.23
C LYS A 573 17.31 30.79 -8.51
N ASP A 574 16.05 31.22 -8.46
CA ASP A 574 15.07 30.99 -9.54
C ASP A 574 14.12 32.16 -9.76
N LEU A 575 14.44 33.35 -9.24
CA LEU A 575 13.62 34.57 -9.37
C LEU A 575 12.14 34.34 -8.99
N ALA A 576 11.89 33.47 -8.00
CA ALA A 576 10.56 33.08 -7.58
C ALA A 576 9.66 32.59 -8.74
N GLN A 577 10.21 32.00 -9.79
CA GLN A 577 9.45 31.65 -11.00
C GLN A 577 8.68 30.33 -10.88
N THR A 578 9.02 29.50 -9.90
CA THR A 578 8.47 28.16 -9.71
C THR A 578 7.71 28.07 -8.39
N THR A 579 6.49 27.52 -8.41
CA THR A 579 5.74 27.22 -7.18
C THR A 579 6.19 25.86 -6.63
N VAL A 580 6.42 25.80 -5.33
CA VAL A 580 6.86 24.62 -4.58
C VAL A 580 5.99 24.40 -3.33
N PRO A 581 5.85 23.16 -2.83
CA PRO A 581 6.40 21.90 -3.37
C PRO A 581 5.77 21.46 -4.70
N PHE A 582 6.42 20.53 -5.39
CA PHE A 582 5.81 19.81 -6.51
C PHE A 582 4.86 18.71 -6.02
N ILE A 583 4.04 18.16 -6.91
CA ILE A 583 3.16 17.02 -6.62
C ILE A 583 3.83 15.77 -7.19
N ASP A 584 4.14 14.78 -6.35
CA ASP A 584 4.57 13.46 -6.81
C ASP A 584 3.34 12.69 -7.31
N ILE A 585 3.33 12.34 -8.59
CA ILE A 585 2.19 11.68 -9.25
C ILE A 585 2.45 10.20 -9.52
N GLN A 586 3.53 9.64 -8.96
CA GLN A 586 3.78 8.20 -9.04
C GLN A 586 2.65 7.41 -8.35
N ASP A 587 2.42 6.21 -8.86
CA ASP A 587 1.40 5.32 -8.32
C ASP A 587 1.86 4.66 -7.00
N VAL A 588 0.93 4.60 -6.05
CA VAL A 588 1.14 3.96 -4.75
C VAL A 588 0.12 2.85 -4.62
N ALA A 589 0.54 1.64 -4.94
CA ALA A 589 -0.25 0.42 -4.85
C ALA A 589 0.67 -0.78 -4.56
N PRO A 590 0.21 -1.78 -3.79
CA PRO A 590 0.97 -3.00 -3.62
C PRO A 590 0.98 -3.83 -4.91
N GLU A 591 2.04 -4.63 -5.10
CA GLU A 591 2.18 -5.54 -6.26
C GLU A 591 1.09 -6.61 -6.26
N VAL A 592 0.75 -7.13 -5.07
CA VAL A 592 -0.44 -7.96 -4.84
C VAL A 592 -1.47 -7.09 -4.14
N ALA A 593 -2.58 -6.81 -4.82
CA ALA A 593 -3.64 -5.95 -4.32
C ALA A 593 -4.19 -6.44 -2.97
N LEU A 594 -4.34 -5.51 -2.03
CA LEU A 594 -4.88 -5.75 -0.69
C LEU A 594 -5.83 -4.61 -0.30
N PRO A 595 -6.80 -4.86 0.58
CA PRO A 595 -7.55 -3.78 1.22
C PRO A 595 -6.58 -2.84 1.97
N LEU A 596 -6.95 -1.56 2.05
CA LEU A 596 -6.15 -0.56 2.76
C LEU A 596 -6.77 -0.22 4.11
N ARG A 597 -5.91 -0.08 5.12
CA ARG A 597 -6.29 0.41 6.46
C ARG A 597 -5.95 1.88 6.67
N ALA A 598 -5.05 2.46 5.86
CA ALA A 598 -4.78 3.89 5.94
C ALA A 598 -4.49 4.49 4.56
N LEU A 599 -4.88 5.75 4.40
CA LEU A 599 -4.48 6.62 3.31
C LEU A 599 -3.88 7.91 3.89
N GLY A 600 -2.88 8.45 3.22
CA GLY A 600 -2.28 9.70 3.65
C GLY A 600 -1.60 10.50 2.54
N ILE A 601 -1.19 11.69 2.93
CA ILE A 601 -0.36 12.61 2.15
C ILE A 601 0.81 12.98 3.04
N TYR A 602 2.01 12.89 2.49
CA TYR A 602 3.24 13.23 3.19
C TYR A 602 4.10 14.16 2.35
N TYR A 603 5.04 14.83 3.01
CA TYR A 603 6.05 15.64 2.37
C TYR A 603 7.36 14.86 2.30
N LYS A 604 8.09 15.01 1.19
CA LYS A 604 9.50 14.63 1.10
C LYS A 604 10.30 15.75 0.48
N GLY A 605 11.49 16.00 0.97
CA GLY A 605 12.33 17.06 0.40
C GLY A 605 13.75 17.06 0.93
N LYS A 606 14.49 18.09 0.53
CA LYS A 606 15.84 18.35 0.99
C LYS A 606 15.96 19.83 1.33
N LYS A 607 16.61 20.15 2.45
CA LYS A 607 16.86 21.55 2.84
C LYS A 607 17.50 22.33 1.69
N GLY A 608 16.95 23.51 1.39
CA GLY A 608 17.37 24.36 0.28
C GLY A 608 16.69 24.06 -1.06
N TYR A 609 15.77 23.09 -1.11
CA TYR A 609 14.92 22.74 -2.26
C TYR A 609 13.45 22.69 -1.84
N GLY A 610 12.55 22.82 -2.81
CA GLY A 610 11.11 22.93 -2.56
C GLY A 610 10.39 21.64 -2.16
N GLY A 611 10.98 20.46 -2.42
CA GLY A 611 10.40 19.16 -2.12
C GLY A 611 9.11 18.80 -2.89
N PHE A 612 8.46 17.73 -2.44
CA PHE A 612 7.27 17.13 -3.05
C PHE A 612 6.23 16.82 -1.98
N VAL A 613 4.95 16.98 -2.31
CA VAL A 613 3.84 16.32 -1.62
C VAL A 613 3.46 15.05 -2.38
N ALA A 614 3.25 13.96 -1.65
CA ALA A 614 3.08 12.64 -2.24
C ALA A 614 2.02 11.83 -1.47
N PRO A 615 1.31 10.90 -2.14
CA PRO A 615 0.38 10.01 -1.45
C PRO A 615 1.14 8.87 -0.75
N THR A 616 0.58 8.37 0.34
CA THR A 616 1.03 7.13 1.00
C THR A 616 -0.17 6.28 1.35
N ILE A 617 0.03 4.96 1.39
CA ILE A 617 -1.00 4.00 1.80
C ILE A 617 -0.44 3.07 2.87
N THR A 618 -1.31 2.47 3.66
CA THR A 618 -0.96 1.34 4.53
C THR A 618 -1.94 0.20 4.28
N THR A 619 -1.39 -0.98 3.98
CA THR A 619 -2.19 -2.19 3.73
C THR A 619 -2.85 -2.69 5.00
N TYR A 620 -3.92 -3.47 4.83
CA TYR A 620 -4.57 -4.21 5.91
C TYR A 620 -3.57 -5.07 6.70
N ASP A 621 -3.82 -5.18 8.01
CA ASP A 621 -2.92 -5.87 8.94
C ASP A 621 -3.46 -7.26 9.27
N PHE A 622 -3.05 -8.24 8.48
CA PHE A 622 -3.44 -9.63 8.68
C PHE A 622 -2.80 -10.25 9.94
N GLY A 623 -1.80 -9.59 10.56
CA GLY A 623 -1.15 -10.01 11.80
C GLY A 623 -2.13 -10.34 12.92
N GLN A 624 -3.22 -9.58 12.96
CA GLN A 624 -4.26 -9.64 13.98
C GLN A 624 -5.14 -10.89 13.89
N HIS A 625 -5.07 -11.62 12.76
CA HIS A 625 -5.83 -12.85 12.51
C HIS A 625 -4.96 -14.11 12.65
N LEU A 626 -3.66 -13.99 12.97
CA LEU A 626 -2.77 -15.13 13.18
C LEU A 626 -3.01 -15.73 14.57
N GLU A 627 -4.20 -16.28 14.82
CA GLU A 627 -4.55 -16.98 16.06
C GLU A 627 -5.29 -18.27 15.74
N VAL A 628 -5.02 -19.34 16.49
CA VAL A 628 -5.74 -20.61 16.34
C VAL A 628 -5.97 -21.20 17.72
N ASP A 629 -7.25 -21.38 18.06
CA ASP A 629 -7.65 -22.20 19.20
C ASP A 629 -7.88 -23.65 18.73
N PHE A 630 -7.01 -24.54 19.18
CA PHE A 630 -6.99 -25.93 18.73
C PHE A 630 -7.95 -26.79 19.58
N PRO A 631 -8.94 -27.48 18.98
CA PRO A 631 -9.81 -28.36 19.73
C PRO A 631 -9.03 -29.53 20.33
N GLU A 632 -9.38 -29.96 21.55
CA GLU A 632 -8.84 -31.20 22.12
C GLU A 632 -9.10 -32.37 21.17
N ALA A 633 -8.12 -33.29 21.06
CA ALA A 633 -8.29 -34.45 20.19
C ALA A 633 -9.22 -35.46 20.87
N ASN A 634 -10.16 -36.02 20.12
CA ASN A 634 -10.96 -37.13 20.62
C ASN A 634 -10.05 -38.29 21.05
N GLN A 635 -10.41 -38.96 22.14
CA GLN A 635 -9.70 -40.16 22.55
C GLN A 635 -9.95 -41.25 21.51
N ARG A 636 -8.88 -41.78 20.94
CA ARG A 636 -8.97 -42.87 19.96
C ARG A 636 -8.71 -44.19 20.66
N ILE A 637 -9.78 -44.80 21.17
CA ILE A 637 -9.72 -46.06 21.90
C ILE A 637 -10.01 -47.20 20.93
N ASP A 638 -9.02 -48.05 20.69
CA ASP A 638 -9.20 -49.25 19.90
C ASP A 638 -9.82 -50.36 20.76
N GLN A 639 -11.10 -50.67 20.53
CA GLN A 639 -11.80 -51.70 21.30
C GLN A 639 -11.18 -53.10 21.11
N GLU A 640 -10.31 -53.33 20.11
CA GLU A 640 -9.58 -54.60 19.95
C GLU A 640 -8.52 -54.86 21.03
N GLU A 641 -8.00 -53.82 21.69
CA GLU A 641 -7.03 -53.98 22.77
C GLU A 641 -7.69 -54.24 24.14
N LEU A 642 -8.94 -53.81 24.33
CA LEU A 642 -9.68 -54.07 25.58
C LEU A 642 -9.95 -55.57 25.81
N PHE A 643 -10.01 -56.37 24.74
CA PHE A 643 -10.28 -57.82 24.80
C PHE A 643 -9.02 -58.70 24.82
N LYS A 644 -7.81 -58.12 24.75
CA LYS A 644 -6.54 -58.89 24.87
C LYS A 644 -6.06 -59.08 26.32
N VAL A 645 -6.78 -58.55 27.31
CA VAL A 645 -6.49 -58.75 28.73
C VAL A 645 -7.67 -59.46 29.41
N LEU A 646 -7.82 -60.75 29.15
CA LEU A 646 -8.47 -61.66 30.08
C LEU A 646 -7.43 -62.71 30.50
N PRO A 647 -6.87 -62.63 31.71
CA PRO A 647 -6.02 -63.68 32.23
C PRO A 647 -6.88 -64.92 32.54
N ASN A 648 -6.53 -66.05 31.94
CA ASN A 648 -6.82 -67.37 32.53
C ASN A 648 -5.60 -67.81 33.33
#